data_AF-A0A832Y476-F1
#
_entry.id   AF-A0A832Y476-F1
#
_cell.length_a   1.000
_cell.length_b   1.000
_cell.length_c   1.000
_cell.angle_alpha   90.00
_cell.angle_beta   90.00
_cell.angle_gamma   90.00
#
_symmetry.space_group_name_H-M   'P 1'
#
loop_
_entity.id
_entity.type
_entity.pdbx_description
1 polymer ?
#
loop_
_entity_poly.entity_id
_entity_poly.type
_entity_poly.pdbx_seq_one_letter_code
_entity_poly.pdbx_strand_id
1 'polypeptide(L)'
;MSPCSRPAAAFLVLAILVTMSLAPALTTGLDEERASSRSSSRSTSCSTICINEMLPNPDGSDQGIFPNGEWVELYNFGSTDISLEGWTLEDVGGWVHPIDQSTWVGFDQLSTAFTLGANAYAVIAENEVGTLRLNNAGETLYLKDASGTIVHTITTSGSSMGVSKVPDSTDDTADWLDSQENTPGAQNSGGTGGGNDGSDEGTTPESMTRIMMFPPNAEVTGMHIDANGNFFVNAMHPDDDNYKATIGVINGIDWNDLPNSVPELASSSSELDIWHGIRTSYGDYQVLLQSGDALSEGGVAGGIYAADDGNRIFSSQKPDYNAFVPLTADGSRGYLYTAWEERPAGISQLDIEWNTVSAEWDVLGGMMLDLSSVNGGWVLCFGSMSPWGTPLLAEELYFSNTRSWNDETYNYHNDQERLEHYLGYYPNPYDYGYIMEIENSATTDPDFIKHFSMGRFSHENAQVMPDERTVYLSDDGYDTVLFKFVADTVGDLSSGTLYAARVTQDDSSDSATTGFDVEWMEMASSSNSVIQTWIDEYNGITTADFMAGQNSYITDEEIRDWAEGRLNDDLNGDGTIGSAADDRVAFLESRKAAAALGASDEWNKMEGIVFNPNAPDHLYLAMSDVRYDMSDGQGDIDVTQNRCGIVYRMTLDDDWNVNRIEPVISGGPYTSSATYECDVNNLAGPDNLAVLDDGRVLIGEDTGKHENNMVWLWEPTSEPEIWDGEYDIRFTRIMPGEVPDRENDWLEITNFGGQDVNLRGWTIDRIRSTTPWISEFGQFILGAGESVVLSENPANLLADGGIVAIDGNSVMNNMPWLVDYGGALQLKEPTGIVVDAIVYGGGDAEIDGWTGPATSVPGDGTPGLILMRGDGCSDGQDTDSAADWQERWIRIGASIFCDGAEFDPHIGMSAKASFSPETGLADLLRW
;
A
#
# COMPACT_ATOMS: atom_id res chain seq x y z
N MET A 1 29.88 -0.78 -68.15
CA MET A 1 28.59 -0.20 -68.57
C MET A 1 27.99 0.46 -67.34
N SER A 2 27.29 1.59 -67.49
CA SER A 2 26.49 2.22 -66.41
C SER A 2 25.24 1.36 -66.09
N PRO A 3 24.45 1.63 -65.04
CA PRO A 3 24.59 2.61 -63.94
C PRO A 3 24.73 1.86 -62.57
N CYS A 4 24.42 2.36 -61.35
CA CYS A 4 23.96 3.67 -60.85
C CYS A 4 24.35 3.87 -59.36
N SER A 5 24.80 5.07 -58.97
CA SER A 5 24.66 5.61 -57.59
C SER A 5 24.96 7.13 -57.60
N ARG A 6 24.38 7.88 -56.64
CA ARG A 6 24.44 9.35 -56.54
C ARG A 6 25.47 9.81 -55.49
N PRO A 7 26.23 10.90 -55.72
CA PRO A 7 27.00 11.58 -54.67
C PRO A 7 26.55 13.02 -54.37
N ALA A 8 26.66 13.38 -53.08
CA ALA A 8 26.93 14.67 -52.43
C ALA A 8 26.69 16.05 -53.11
N ALA A 9 26.02 16.94 -52.35
CA ALA A 9 26.30 18.38 -52.18
C ALA A 9 25.64 18.83 -50.85
N ALA A 10 26.21 19.53 -49.86
CA ALA A 10 27.34 20.47 -49.72
C ALA A 10 26.97 21.98 -49.86
N PHE A 11 27.03 22.70 -48.73
CA PHE A 11 27.13 24.16 -48.52
C PHE A 11 25.98 25.13 -48.84
N LEU A 12 25.16 25.41 -47.81
CA LEU A 12 24.68 26.72 -47.33
C LEU A 12 24.05 26.46 -45.93
N VAL A 13 24.20 27.21 -44.84
CA VAL A 13 24.46 28.64 -44.64
C VAL A 13 25.40 28.84 -43.43
N LEU A 14 26.50 29.58 -43.60
CA LEU A 14 27.38 30.05 -42.52
C LEU A 14 27.48 31.59 -42.61
N ALA A 15 26.51 32.29 -42.01
CA ALA A 15 26.41 33.76 -42.15
C ALA A 15 25.77 34.51 -40.97
N ILE A 16 25.44 33.85 -39.86
CA ILE A 16 24.83 34.49 -38.68
C ILE A 16 25.51 33.99 -37.40
N LEU A 17 26.82 34.28 -37.26
CA LEU A 17 27.58 33.91 -36.06
C LEU A 17 28.72 34.89 -35.71
N VAL A 18 28.60 36.15 -36.15
CA VAL A 18 29.51 37.24 -35.76
C VAL A 18 28.73 38.56 -35.67
N THR A 19 28.10 38.85 -34.52
CA THR A 19 27.86 40.20 -33.94
C THR A 19 27.07 40.13 -32.62
N MET A 20 27.58 39.45 -31.59
CA MET A 20 27.21 39.74 -30.19
C MET A 20 28.41 39.59 -29.26
N SER A 21 29.10 40.69 -29.02
CA SER A 21 29.98 40.88 -27.87
C SER A 21 30.11 42.38 -27.58
N LEU A 22 30.35 42.73 -26.30
CA LEU A 22 30.47 44.07 -25.70
C LEU A 22 29.17 44.65 -25.08
N ALA A 23 29.16 44.58 -23.74
CA ALA A 23 28.15 44.95 -22.74
C ALA A 23 28.15 46.47 -22.37
N PRO A 24 27.74 46.92 -21.15
CA PRO A 24 26.47 46.78 -20.40
C PRO A 24 25.84 48.15 -20.01
N ALA A 25 24.63 48.18 -19.41
CA ALA A 25 24.24 49.14 -18.33
C ALA A 25 22.80 48.92 -17.81
N LEU A 26 22.56 49.17 -16.51
CA LEU A 26 21.23 49.30 -15.90
C LEU A 26 20.66 50.71 -16.09
N THR A 27 19.32 50.85 -16.01
CA THR A 27 18.54 51.57 -14.96
C THR A 27 17.25 52.25 -15.47
N THR A 28 16.14 51.93 -14.79
CA THR A 28 15.01 52.80 -14.42
C THR A 28 14.16 53.52 -15.48
N GLY A 29 12.86 53.15 -15.49
CA GLY A 29 11.77 54.11 -15.34
C GLY A 29 11.00 54.49 -16.61
N LEU A 30 9.73 54.04 -16.67
CA LEU A 30 8.57 54.91 -16.46
C LEU A 30 7.28 54.07 -16.46
N ASP A 31 6.56 54.09 -15.34
CA ASP A 31 5.18 53.63 -15.25
C ASP A 31 4.24 54.53 -16.07
N GLU A 32 3.26 53.94 -16.75
CA GLU A 32 1.91 54.54 -16.80
C GLU A 32 0.85 53.45 -17.03
N GLU A 33 -0.30 53.62 -16.39
CA GLU A 33 -1.25 52.56 -16.06
C GLU A 33 -1.94 51.90 -17.26
N ARG A 34 -2.10 50.58 -17.18
CA ARG A 34 -3.30 49.91 -17.71
C ARG A 34 -3.79 48.88 -16.70
N ALA A 35 -4.71 49.31 -15.84
CA ALA A 35 -5.29 48.46 -14.80
C ALA A 35 -5.89 47.18 -15.38
N SER A 36 -5.38 46.03 -14.92
CA SER A 36 -6.05 44.74 -15.07
C SER A 36 -7.14 44.64 -14.00
N SER A 37 -8.40 44.72 -14.41
CA SER A 37 -9.52 44.43 -13.51
C SER A 37 -9.73 42.92 -13.40
N ARG A 38 -8.87 42.23 -12.64
CA ARG A 38 -9.21 40.94 -12.04
C ARG A 38 -9.71 41.18 -10.62
N SER A 39 -11.03 41.24 -10.50
CA SER A 39 -11.80 41.11 -9.26
C SER A 39 -12.67 39.88 -9.53
N SER A 40 -12.20 38.68 -9.20
CA SER A 40 -12.56 38.03 -7.93
C SER A 40 -14.09 37.93 -7.75
N SER A 41 -14.70 37.04 -8.53
CA SER A 41 -15.66 36.13 -7.91
C SER A 41 -14.82 35.00 -7.31
N ARG A 42 -15.16 34.63 -6.09
CA ARG A 42 -14.63 33.51 -5.30
C ARG A 42 -15.86 32.78 -4.77
N SER A 43 -15.75 31.51 -4.38
CA SER A 43 -16.83 30.82 -3.69
C SER A 43 -17.27 31.59 -2.44
N THR A 44 -18.51 31.39 -2.01
CA THR A 44 -19.09 32.07 -0.85
C THR A 44 -19.40 31.07 0.25
N SER A 45 -18.94 31.33 1.46
CA SER A 45 -19.34 30.57 2.65
C SER A 45 -20.86 30.36 2.73
N CYS A 46 -21.26 29.13 3.07
CA CYS A 46 -22.67 28.73 3.13
C CYS A 46 -22.93 27.81 4.32
N SER A 47 -24.12 27.93 4.92
CA SER A 47 -24.43 27.32 6.22
C SER A 47 -25.86 26.77 6.35
N THR A 48 -26.59 26.61 5.25
CA THR A 48 -27.96 26.06 5.27
C THR A 48 -28.21 25.11 4.09
N ILE A 49 -28.57 25.63 2.90
CA ILE A 49 -28.63 24.83 1.67
C ILE A 49 -27.47 25.27 0.79
N CYS A 50 -26.52 24.37 0.59
CA CYS A 50 -25.30 24.64 -0.13
C CYS A 50 -25.16 23.66 -1.28
N ILE A 51 -24.66 24.13 -2.42
CA ILE A 51 -24.00 23.23 -3.37
C ILE A 51 -22.90 22.50 -2.58
N ASN A 52 -22.83 21.18 -2.70
CA ASN A 52 -21.92 20.31 -1.95
C ASN A 52 -20.90 19.60 -2.85
N GLU A 53 -21.32 19.23 -4.07
CA GLU A 53 -20.50 18.57 -5.08
C GLU A 53 -21.05 18.94 -6.48
N MET A 54 -20.26 18.89 -7.55
CA MET A 54 -20.79 18.92 -8.92
C MET A 54 -19.87 18.22 -9.92
N LEU A 55 -20.41 17.66 -11.00
CA LEU A 55 -19.65 17.06 -12.11
C LEU A 55 -19.82 17.90 -13.39
N PRO A 56 -18.86 18.79 -13.73
CA PRO A 56 -18.92 19.63 -14.93
C PRO A 56 -18.61 18.90 -16.24
N ASN A 57 -17.81 17.83 -16.18
CA ASN A 57 -17.22 17.19 -17.35
C ASN A 57 -17.41 15.66 -17.26
N PRO A 58 -18.64 15.14 -17.43
CA PRO A 58 -18.93 13.72 -17.27
C PRO A 58 -18.29 12.87 -18.37
N ASP A 59 -18.02 11.58 -18.11
CA ASP A 59 -17.53 10.62 -19.13
C ASP A 59 -18.51 10.38 -20.29
N GLY A 60 -19.78 10.65 -20.03
CA GLY A 60 -20.86 10.53 -21.01
C GLY A 60 -20.98 11.76 -21.91
N SER A 61 -22.20 12.28 -22.02
CA SER A 61 -22.48 13.53 -22.69
C SER A 61 -22.85 14.53 -21.61
N ASP A 62 -22.34 15.76 -21.65
CA ASP A 62 -22.75 16.90 -20.81
C ASP A 62 -24.28 16.90 -20.54
N GLN A 63 -25.05 16.63 -21.60
CA GLN A 63 -26.51 16.63 -21.67
C GLN A 63 -27.19 15.30 -21.29
N GLY A 64 -26.44 14.35 -20.75
CA GLY A 64 -26.86 12.98 -20.51
C GLY A 64 -27.84 12.80 -19.35
N ILE A 65 -28.31 11.57 -19.18
CA ILE A 65 -29.10 11.15 -18.02
C ILE A 65 -28.13 10.68 -16.93
N PHE A 66 -28.35 11.13 -15.69
CA PHE A 66 -27.57 10.72 -14.52
C PHE A 66 -27.38 9.19 -14.45
N PRO A 67 -26.16 8.69 -14.15
CA PRO A 67 -24.94 9.44 -13.80
C PRO A 67 -24.13 9.95 -15.01
N ASN A 68 -24.53 9.65 -16.25
CA ASN A 68 -23.73 9.86 -17.47
C ASN A 68 -23.84 11.29 -18.06
N GLY A 69 -24.12 12.30 -17.24
CA GLY A 69 -24.33 13.69 -17.65
C GLY A 69 -23.98 14.67 -16.53
N GLU A 70 -24.01 15.97 -16.81
CA GLU A 70 -23.72 17.00 -15.80
C GLU A 70 -24.70 16.89 -14.62
N TRP A 71 -24.19 17.06 -13.41
CA TRP A 71 -25.01 17.15 -12.20
C TRP A 71 -24.37 18.01 -11.13
N VAL A 72 -25.20 18.49 -10.22
CA VAL A 72 -24.86 19.36 -9.09
C VAL A 72 -25.60 18.82 -7.88
N GLU A 73 -24.88 18.53 -6.81
CA GLU A 73 -25.44 18.13 -5.54
C GLU A 73 -25.66 19.32 -4.61
N LEU A 74 -26.78 19.30 -3.90
CA LEU A 74 -27.04 20.17 -2.76
C LEU A 74 -27.07 19.38 -1.45
N TYR A 75 -26.48 19.91 -0.38
CA TYR A 75 -26.61 19.38 0.98
C TYR A 75 -27.30 20.39 1.91
N ASN A 76 -28.11 19.87 2.83
CA ASN A 76 -28.76 20.67 3.88
C ASN A 76 -28.00 20.58 5.20
N PHE A 77 -27.06 21.51 5.41
CA PHE A 77 -26.36 21.73 6.68
C PHE A 77 -27.27 22.28 7.80
N GLY A 78 -28.54 22.59 7.51
CA GLY A 78 -29.52 23.07 8.48
C GLY A 78 -30.23 21.96 9.24
N SER A 79 -30.56 22.21 10.52
CA SER A 79 -31.26 21.27 11.41
C SER A 79 -32.77 21.10 11.15
N THR A 80 -33.28 21.54 9.99
CA THR A 80 -34.69 21.45 9.62
C THR A 80 -34.87 21.20 8.13
N ASP A 81 -35.90 20.45 7.78
CA ASP A 81 -36.35 20.23 6.40
C ASP A 81 -36.65 21.56 5.67
N ILE A 82 -36.19 21.70 4.43
CA ILE A 82 -36.36 22.90 3.60
C ILE A 82 -36.99 22.54 2.26
N SER A 83 -37.98 23.33 1.85
CA SER A 83 -38.56 23.23 0.50
C SER A 83 -37.71 24.01 -0.51
N LEU A 84 -37.25 23.29 -1.53
CA LEU A 84 -36.57 23.82 -2.71
C LEU A 84 -37.57 24.13 -3.85
N GLU A 85 -38.88 24.18 -3.57
CA GLU A 85 -39.91 24.47 -4.59
C GLU A 85 -39.66 25.85 -5.24
N GLY A 86 -39.33 25.84 -6.53
CA GLY A 86 -39.04 27.05 -7.31
C GLY A 86 -37.60 27.56 -7.21
N TRP A 87 -36.68 26.82 -6.59
CA TRP A 87 -35.25 27.11 -6.61
C TRP A 87 -34.62 26.74 -7.97
N THR A 88 -33.47 27.34 -8.27
CA THR A 88 -32.77 27.17 -9.56
C THR A 88 -31.26 27.24 -9.40
N LEU A 89 -30.53 26.53 -10.27
CA LEU A 89 -29.12 26.75 -10.52
C LEU A 89 -28.97 27.69 -11.73
N GLU A 90 -28.06 28.65 -11.69
CA GLU A 90 -27.77 29.55 -12.83
C GLU A 90 -26.26 29.66 -13.04
N ASP A 91 -25.79 29.47 -14.28
CA ASP A 91 -24.37 29.59 -14.63
C ASP A 91 -23.95 31.04 -14.94
N VAL A 92 -22.64 31.27 -15.15
CA VAL A 92 -22.09 32.60 -15.47
C VAL A 92 -22.48 33.14 -16.85
N GLY A 93 -22.89 32.26 -17.77
CA GLY A 93 -23.48 32.59 -19.07
C GLY A 93 -24.96 32.98 -19.00
N GLY A 94 -25.63 32.68 -17.89
CA GLY A 94 -27.03 32.99 -17.60
C GLY A 94 -28.03 31.94 -18.08
N TRP A 95 -27.65 30.67 -18.25
CA TRP A 95 -28.64 29.60 -18.34
C TRP A 95 -29.17 29.26 -16.94
N VAL A 96 -30.44 28.88 -16.87
CA VAL A 96 -31.15 28.63 -15.61
C VAL A 96 -31.71 27.20 -15.64
N HIS A 97 -31.16 26.35 -14.80
CA HIS A 97 -31.58 24.97 -14.61
C HIS A 97 -32.55 24.87 -13.41
N PRO A 98 -33.77 24.35 -13.59
CA PRO A 98 -34.76 24.27 -12.52
C PRO A 98 -34.46 23.12 -11.56
N ILE A 99 -34.81 23.28 -10.28
CA ILE A 99 -34.89 22.16 -9.33
C ILE A 99 -36.33 21.65 -9.32
N ASP A 100 -36.62 20.62 -10.12
CA ASP A 100 -37.96 20.05 -10.23
C ASP A 100 -37.97 18.52 -10.46
N GLN A 101 -39.18 17.96 -10.66
CA GLN A 101 -39.40 16.53 -10.83
C GLN A 101 -38.61 15.89 -12.00
N SER A 102 -38.17 16.67 -12.99
CA SER A 102 -37.39 16.19 -14.13
C SER A 102 -35.88 16.22 -13.92
N THR A 103 -35.38 17.05 -13.00
CA THR A 103 -33.95 17.27 -12.77
C THR A 103 -33.44 16.65 -11.47
N TRP A 104 -34.28 16.59 -10.43
CA TRP A 104 -33.93 15.97 -9.15
C TRP A 104 -33.96 14.44 -9.26
N VAL A 105 -32.79 13.81 -9.14
CA VAL A 105 -32.64 12.35 -9.14
C VAL A 105 -33.37 11.73 -7.95
N GLY A 106 -34.27 10.78 -8.21
CA GLY A 106 -35.07 10.13 -7.15
C GLY A 106 -36.22 10.97 -6.58
N PHE A 107 -36.70 12.01 -7.29
CA PHE A 107 -37.80 12.88 -6.82
C PHE A 107 -39.07 12.14 -6.38
N ASP A 108 -39.38 10.99 -6.98
CA ASP A 108 -40.54 10.16 -6.62
C ASP A 108 -40.40 9.39 -5.29
N GLN A 109 -39.17 9.34 -4.75
CA GLN A 109 -38.83 8.75 -3.45
C GLN A 109 -38.93 9.76 -2.29
N LEU A 110 -39.08 11.06 -2.58
CA LEU A 110 -39.18 12.11 -1.57
C LEU A 110 -40.44 11.94 -0.70
N SER A 111 -40.26 11.98 0.62
CA SER A 111 -41.35 11.87 1.59
C SER A 111 -42.35 13.03 1.50
N THR A 112 -41.87 14.21 1.10
CA THR A 112 -42.65 15.40 0.73
C THR A 112 -42.01 16.02 -0.50
N ALA A 113 -42.80 16.32 -1.53
CA ALA A 113 -42.30 16.87 -2.80
C ALA A 113 -41.47 18.15 -2.59
N PHE A 114 -40.37 18.28 -3.34
CA PHE A 114 -39.39 19.38 -3.25
C PHE A 114 -38.73 19.59 -1.89
N THR A 115 -38.94 18.71 -0.90
CA THR A 115 -38.44 18.91 0.46
C THR A 115 -37.15 18.13 0.68
N LEU A 116 -36.05 18.85 0.92
CA LEU A 116 -34.79 18.27 1.34
C LEU A 116 -34.76 18.21 2.87
N GLY A 117 -34.55 17.01 3.43
CA GLY A 117 -34.47 16.80 4.88
C GLY A 117 -33.25 17.49 5.51
N ALA A 118 -33.26 17.66 6.83
CA ALA A 118 -32.04 18.03 7.56
C ALA A 118 -30.93 16.98 7.38
N ASN A 119 -29.68 17.41 7.18
CA ASN A 119 -28.51 16.56 6.95
C ASN A 119 -28.69 15.54 5.79
N ALA A 120 -29.33 15.98 4.70
CA ALA A 120 -29.61 15.14 3.53
C ALA A 120 -29.13 15.79 2.23
N TYR A 121 -28.87 14.94 1.24
CA TYR A 121 -28.34 15.28 -0.09
C TYR A 121 -29.46 15.32 -1.16
N ALA A 122 -29.25 16.14 -2.19
CA ALA A 122 -30.11 16.23 -3.37
C ALA A 122 -29.28 16.40 -4.64
N VAL A 123 -29.22 15.34 -5.47
CA VAL A 123 -28.55 15.38 -6.77
C VAL A 123 -29.48 15.95 -7.84
N ILE A 124 -29.08 17.07 -8.42
CA ILE A 124 -29.80 17.80 -9.49
C ILE A 124 -29.02 17.61 -10.79
N ALA A 125 -29.57 16.86 -11.73
CA ALA A 125 -28.88 16.44 -12.96
C ALA A 125 -29.54 16.99 -14.22
N GLU A 126 -28.72 17.18 -15.26
CA GLU A 126 -29.15 17.77 -16.54
C GLU A 126 -30.24 16.95 -17.24
N ASN A 127 -30.18 15.62 -17.19
CA ASN A 127 -31.25 14.69 -17.60
C ASN A 127 -31.93 15.03 -18.94
N GLU A 128 -31.14 15.37 -19.96
CA GLU A 128 -31.59 15.80 -21.30
C GLU A 128 -32.48 17.08 -21.33
N VAL A 129 -32.58 17.85 -20.24
CA VAL A 129 -33.44 19.05 -20.13
C VAL A 129 -32.88 20.23 -20.97
N GLY A 130 -31.56 20.32 -21.10
CA GLY A 130 -30.87 21.25 -21.99
C GLY A 130 -30.45 22.59 -21.37
N THR A 131 -30.45 22.69 -20.04
CA THR A 131 -30.41 23.95 -19.28
C THR A 131 -29.30 24.05 -18.23
N LEU A 132 -28.72 22.93 -17.78
CA LEU A 132 -27.42 22.91 -17.09
C LEU A 132 -26.32 22.95 -18.15
N ARG A 133 -25.31 23.80 -17.94
CA ARG A 133 -24.25 24.13 -18.91
C ARG A 133 -22.94 24.44 -18.20
N LEU A 134 -22.50 23.53 -17.35
CA LEU A 134 -21.25 23.68 -16.61
C LEU A 134 -20.06 23.72 -17.58
N ASN A 135 -19.13 24.64 -17.35
CA ASN A 135 -17.99 24.86 -18.25
C ASN A 135 -16.74 24.10 -17.78
N ASN A 136 -16.32 23.11 -18.57
CA ASN A 136 -15.16 22.24 -18.30
C ASN A 136 -13.84 23.03 -18.20
N ALA A 137 -13.77 24.28 -18.68
CA ALA A 137 -12.62 25.17 -18.53
C ALA A 137 -12.61 25.99 -17.22
N GLY A 138 -13.60 25.81 -16.35
CA GLY A 138 -13.84 26.57 -15.12
C GLY A 138 -15.17 27.31 -15.14
N GLU A 139 -15.93 27.21 -14.05
CA GLU A 139 -17.31 27.66 -13.93
C GLU A 139 -17.50 28.68 -12.78
N THR A 140 -18.61 29.42 -12.81
CA THR A 140 -19.17 30.10 -11.64
C THR A 140 -20.67 29.84 -11.58
N LEU A 141 -21.09 28.98 -10.66
CA LEU A 141 -22.47 28.54 -10.53
C LEU A 141 -23.15 29.21 -9.33
N TYR A 142 -24.38 29.70 -9.53
CA TYR A 142 -25.20 30.37 -8.53
C TYR A 142 -26.43 29.50 -8.18
N LEU A 143 -26.52 29.06 -6.93
CA LEU A 143 -27.77 28.54 -6.38
C LEU A 143 -28.68 29.70 -5.99
N LYS A 144 -29.93 29.70 -6.44
CA LYS A 144 -30.92 30.76 -6.18
C LYS A 144 -32.21 30.21 -5.59
N ASP A 145 -32.75 30.94 -4.61
CA ASP A 145 -34.04 30.64 -3.99
C ASP A 145 -35.23 31.00 -4.90
N ALA A 146 -36.44 30.64 -4.47
CA ALA A 146 -37.69 30.94 -5.17
C ALA A 146 -38.02 32.45 -5.32
N SER A 147 -37.24 33.35 -4.71
CA SER A 147 -37.33 34.81 -4.91
C SER A 147 -36.33 35.34 -5.96
N GLY A 148 -35.41 34.49 -6.42
CA GLY A 148 -34.27 34.84 -7.26
C GLY A 148 -33.06 35.37 -6.49
N THR A 149 -33.02 35.21 -5.16
CA THR A 149 -31.89 35.60 -4.32
C THR A 149 -30.82 34.51 -4.35
N ILE A 150 -29.56 34.89 -4.55
CA ILE A 150 -28.42 33.95 -4.52
C ILE A 150 -28.21 33.46 -3.07
N VAL A 151 -28.19 32.14 -2.92
CA VAL A 151 -28.00 31.41 -1.64
C VAL A 151 -26.56 30.90 -1.51
N HIS A 152 -26.01 30.35 -2.59
CA HIS A 152 -24.62 29.89 -2.66
C HIS A 152 -24.02 30.27 -4.02
N THR A 153 -22.75 30.67 -4.04
CA THR A 153 -21.94 30.83 -5.25
C THR A 153 -20.70 29.96 -5.10
N ILE A 154 -20.41 29.14 -6.12
CA ILE A 154 -19.17 28.38 -6.22
C ILE A 154 -18.38 28.84 -7.44
N THR A 155 -17.06 28.73 -7.39
CA THR A 155 -16.16 28.96 -8.51
C THR A 155 -15.24 27.75 -8.71
N THR A 156 -14.90 27.39 -9.95
CA THR A 156 -13.98 26.28 -10.26
C THR A 156 -12.92 26.66 -11.27
N SER A 157 -11.77 25.98 -11.15
CA SER A 157 -10.78 25.85 -12.23
C SER A 157 -11.25 24.84 -13.28
N GLY A 158 -10.39 24.55 -14.28
CA GLY A 158 -10.65 23.49 -15.27
C GLY A 158 -11.03 22.16 -14.59
N SER A 159 -11.95 21.43 -15.21
CA SER A 159 -12.54 20.20 -14.64
C SER A 159 -12.08 18.98 -15.43
N SER A 160 -11.48 18.03 -14.72
CA SER A 160 -11.05 16.74 -15.26
C SER A 160 -12.26 15.93 -15.75
N MET A 161 -12.08 15.09 -16.77
CA MET A 161 -13.19 14.27 -17.30
C MET A 161 -13.50 13.14 -16.32
N GLY A 162 -14.77 12.92 -16.02
CA GLY A 162 -15.23 11.92 -15.06
C GLY A 162 -15.09 12.33 -13.58
N VAL A 163 -14.51 13.49 -13.26
CA VAL A 163 -14.20 13.90 -11.87
C VAL A 163 -15.04 15.09 -11.43
N SER A 164 -15.65 14.97 -10.26
CA SER A 164 -16.45 16.01 -9.64
C SER A 164 -15.60 17.08 -8.95
N LYS A 165 -16.27 18.15 -8.54
CA LYS A 165 -15.71 19.32 -7.87
C LYS A 165 -16.33 19.47 -6.50
N VAL A 166 -15.49 19.62 -5.48
CA VAL A 166 -15.86 19.68 -4.06
C VAL A 166 -15.28 20.93 -3.38
N PRO A 167 -15.89 21.42 -2.29
CA PRO A 167 -15.40 22.58 -1.56
C PRO A 167 -14.02 22.31 -0.94
N ASP A 168 -13.20 23.35 -0.96
CA ASP A 168 -11.95 23.39 -0.21
C ASP A 168 -12.25 23.43 1.29
N SER A 169 -11.85 22.39 2.02
CA SER A 169 -12.04 22.23 3.47
C SER A 169 -11.13 23.14 4.30
N THR A 170 -10.16 23.82 3.68
CA THR A 170 -9.24 24.76 4.31
C THR A 170 -9.62 26.23 4.07
N ASP A 171 -10.34 26.55 2.99
CA ASP A 171 -10.90 27.88 2.69
C ASP A 171 -12.23 27.74 1.93
N ASP A 172 -13.36 27.89 2.63
CA ASP A 172 -14.72 27.81 2.07
C ASP A 172 -15.04 28.90 1.02
N THR A 173 -14.11 29.82 0.78
CA THR A 173 -14.17 30.82 -0.30
C THR A 173 -13.18 30.54 -1.45
N ALA A 174 -12.40 29.47 -1.44
CA ALA A 174 -11.52 29.09 -2.55
C ALA A 174 -12.27 28.60 -3.80
N ASP A 175 -11.55 28.47 -4.91
CA ASP A 175 -12.06 27.75 -6.07
C ASP A 175 -12.12 26.25 -5.71
N TRP A 176 -13.23 25.61 -6.04
CA TRP A 176 -13.49 24.21 -5.74
C TRP A 176 -12.52 23.28 -6.47
N LEU A 177 -12.09 22.25 -5.76
CA LEU A 177 -11.01 21.33 -6.13
C LEU A 177 -11.59 20.09 -6.84
N ASP A 178 -10.77 19.33 -7.57
CA ASP A 178 -11.15 17.98 -8.00
C ASP A 178 -11.33 17.10 -6.74
N SER A 179 -12.39 16.30 -6.72
CA SER A 179 -12.63 15.29 -5.67
C SER A 179 -11.65 14.11 -5.78
N GLN A 180 -11.52 13.34 -4.69
CA GLN A 180 -10.83 12.05 -4.76
C GLN A 180 -11.74 10.99 -5.38
N GLU A 181 -13.04 11.01 -5.07
CA GLU A 181 -14.07 10.21 -5.72
C GLU A 181 -15.35 11.02 -5.95
N ASN A 182 -16.17 10.59 -6.92
CA ASN A 182 -17.51 11.13 -7.10
C ASN A 182 -18.45 10.55 -6.04
N THR A 183 -19.05 11.38 -5.20
CA THR A 183 -19.86 10.96 -4.03
C THR A 183 -21.36 11.33 -4.09
N PRO A 184 -22.06 11.26 -5.24
CA PRO A 184 -23.44 11.74 -5.36
C PRO A 184 -24.42 10.99 -4.45
N GLY A 185 -24.93 11.69 -3.44
CA GLY A 185 -25.81 11.20 -2.39
C GLY A 185 -25.12 10.89 -1.06
N ALA A 186 -23.82 11.17 -0.93
CA ALA A 186 -22.96 10.78 0.18
C ALA A 186 -21.99 11.90 0.62
N GLN A 187 -21.12 11.62 1.59
CA GLN A 187 -20.12 12.58 2.07
C GLN A 187 -18.88 12.61 1.17
N ASN A 188 -18.47 13.81 0.75
CA ASN A 188 -17.30 14.04 -0.11
C ASN A 188 -15.98 13.46 0.43
N SER A 189 -15.17 12.91 -0.48
CA SER A 189 -13.77 12.55 -0.25
C SER A 189 -12.81 13.60 -0.79
N GLY A 190 -11.94 14.12 0.09
CA GLY A 190 -10.91 15.11 -0.24
C GLY A 190 -11.38 16.57 -0.26
N GLY A 191 -10.49 17.49 0.15
CA GLY A 191 -10.80 18.93 0.15
C GLY A 191 -9.64 19.89 0.50
N THR A 192 -8.40 19.44 0.70
CA THR A 192 -7.33 20.34 1.17
C THR A 192 -6.74 21.22 0.06
N GLY A 193 -6.87 22.54 0.21
CA GLY A 193 -6.50 23.57 -0.77
C GLY A 193 -5.03 23.68 -1.19
N GLY A 194 -4.77 23.52 -2.49
CA GLY A 194 -3.47 23.80 -3.13
C GLY A 194 -3.29 25.28 -3.52
N GLY A 195 -2.32 25.96 -2.89
CA GLY A 195 -2.17 27.43 -2.89
C GLY A 195 -1.06 28.06 -3.77
N ASN A 196 -0.84 27.55 -4.99
CA ASN A 196 -0.20 28.24 -6.14
C ASN A 196 1.35 28.47 -6.17
N ASP A 197 1.98 27.74 -7.10
CA ASP A 197 3.21 28.06 -7.87
C ASP A 197 4.58 27.85 -7.18
N GLY A 198 4.83 26.60 -6.78
CA GLY A 198 6.14 26.05 -6.41
C GLY A 198 5.99 24.55 -6.12
N SER A 199 6.87 23.72 -6.66
CA SER A 199 6.92 22.27 -6.47
C SER A 199 6.79 21.83 -5.00
N ASP A 200 5.69 21.17 -4.67
CA ASP A 200 5.61 20.25 -3.53
C ASP A 200 5.18 18.89 -4.08
N GLU A 201 6.06 17.91 -3.91
CA GLU A 201 5.85 16.50 -4.25
C GLU A 201 4.82 15.90 -3.26
N GLY A 202 4.08 14.86 -3.66
CA GLY A 202 3.31 14.07 -2.70
C GLY A 202 4.23 13.53 -1.61
N THR A 203 3.81 13.57 -0.35
CA THR A 203 4.60 12.96 0.73
C THR A 203 4.36 11.46 0.75
N THR A 204 5.44 10.68 0.74
CA THR A 204 5.40 9.23 0.98
C THR A 204 4.61 8.93 2.27
N PRO A 205 3.76 7.87 2.31
CA PRO A 205 3.04 7.48 3.52
C PRO A 205 3.98 7.28 4.71
N GLU A 206 3.56 7.68 5.93
CA GLU A 206 4.46 7.69 7.11
C GLU A 206 5.02 6.29 7.48
N SER A 207 4.29 5.22 7.16
CA SER A 207 4.73 3.82 7.34
C SER A 207 5.65 3.28 6.23
N MET A 208 5.95 4.09 5.21
CA MET A 208 6.78 3.70 4.08
C MET A 208 8.01 4.60 3.95
N THR A 209 9.17 4.01 3.66
CA THR A 209 10.40 4.72 3.35
C THR A 209 10.95 4.24 2.01
N ARG A 210 11.06 5.14 1.03
CA ARG A 210 11.79 4.85 -0.22
C ARG A 210 13.27 4.71 0.11
N ILE A 211 13.89 3.56 -0.15
CA ILE A 211 15.30 3.30 0.20
C ILE A 211 16.20 3.09 -1.02
N MET A 212 15.62 2.64 -2.14
CA MET A 212 16.33 2.48 -3.41
C MET A 212 15.48 2.95 -4.59
N MET A 213 16.15 3.40 -5.66
CA MET A 213 15.55 3.66 -6.96
C MET A 213 16.50 3.19 -8.07
N PHE A 214 15.95 2.50 -9.06
CA PHE A 214 16.71 1.78 -10.08
C PHE A 214 16.83 2.60 -11.39
N PRO A 215 17.69 2.20 -12.35
CA PRO A 215 17.70 2.84 -13.67
C PRO A 215 16.36 2.70 -14.41
N PRO A 216 16.07 3.55 -15.42
CA PRO A 216 14.84 3.47 -16.19
C PRO A 216 14.57 2.10 -16.82
N ASN A 217 13.29 1.71 -16.78
CA ASN A 217 12.76 0.38 -17.14
C ASN A 217 13.29 -0.80 -16.31
N ALA A 218 14.16 -0.61 -15.32
CA ALA A 218 14.73 -1.75 -14.61
C ALA A 218 13.74 -2.34 -13.60
N GLU A 219 13.54 -3.65 -13.61
CA GLU A 219 12.78 -4.40 -12.61
C GLU A 219 13.67 -4.63 -11.36
N VAL A 220 13.06 -4.67 -10.17
CA VAL A 220 13.77 -4.88 -8.89
C VAL A 220 13.65 -6.33 -8.48
N THR A 221 14.69 -7.11 -8.78
CA THR A 221 14.66 -8.57 -8.64
C THR A 221 15.80 -9.09 -7.76
N GLY A 222 15.75 -10.39 -7.44
CA GLY A 222 16.80 -11.06 -6.68
C GLY A 222 17.02 -10.51 -5.28
N MET A 223 15.97 -10.02 -4.61
CA MET A 223 16.08 -9.51 -3.25
C MET A 223 16.40 -10.64 -2.26
N HIS A 224 17.59 -10.61 -1.65
CA HIS A 224 18.04 -11.62 -0.72
C HIS A 224 18.90 -11.04 0.40
N ILE A 225 18.57 -11.33 1.65
CA ILE A 225 19.38 -10.97 2.83
C ILE A 225 19.98 -12.23 3.44
N ASP A 226 21.28 -12.22 3.69
CA ASP A 226 21.98 -13.32 4.36
C ASP A 226 21.95 -13.19 5.90
N ALA A 227 22.43 -14.22 6.59
CA ALA A 227 22.48 -14.26 8.06
C ALA A 227 23.44 -13.23 8.70
N ASN A 228 24.19 -12.46 7.91
CA ASN A 228 25.05 -11.36 8.33
C ASN A 228 24.47 -9.98 7.94
N GLY A 229 23.24 -9.93 7.43
CA GLY A 229 22.57 -8.70 7.02
C GLY A 229 23.04 -8.13 5.68
N ASN A 230 23.72 -8.90 4.83
CA ASN A 230 24.10 -8.43 3.49
C ASN A 230 22.89 -8.51 2.54
N PHE A 231 22.40 -7.36 2.07
CA PHE A 231 21.28 -7.29 1.12
C PHE A 231 21.79 -7.30 -0.33
N PHE A 232 21.57 -8.43 -1.02
CA PHE A 232 21.76 -8.62 -2.45
C PHE A 232 20.50 -8.21 -3.20
N VAL A 233 20.64 -7.48 -4.32
CA VAL A 233 19.52 -7.04 -5.17
C VAL A 233 20.01 -6.67 -6.57
N ASN A 234 19.19 -6.98 -7.57
CA ASN A 234 19.52 -6.85 -8.98
C ASN A 234 18.74 -5.72 -9.65
N ALA A 235 19.35 -5.15 -10.70
CA ALA A 235 18.64 -4.35 -11.69
C ALA A 235 18.43 -5.21 -12.93
N MET A 236 17.19 -5.64 -13.16
CA MET A 236 16.83 -6.50 -14.27
C MET A 236 16.35 -5.71 -15.48
N HIS A 237 16.77 -6.15 -16.66
CA HIS A 237 16.38 -5.68 -18.00
C HIS A 237 16.45 -4.17 -18.34
N PRO A 238 17.28 -3.33 -17.68
CA PRO A 238 17.22 -1.88 -17.77
C PRO A 238 17.38 -1.36 -19.21
N ASP A 239 17.12 -0.07 -19.44
CA ASP A 239 17.37 0.58 -20.74
C ASP A 239 18.78 0.27 -21.32
N ASP A 240 18.83 -0.70 -22.23
CA ASP A 240 20.01 -1.29 -22.89
C ASP A 240 20.85 -0.25 -23.67
N ASP A 241 20.27 0.92 -24.00
CA ASP A 241 21.01 2.01 -24.66
C ASP A 241 21.96 2.73 -23.67
N ASN A 242 21.69 2.67 -22.36
CA ASN A 242 22.39 3.44 -21.31
C ASN A 242 22.97 2.59 -20.17
N TYR A 243 22.30 1.51 -19.79
CA TYR A 243 22.64 0.68 -18.63
C TYR A 243 22.82 -0.79 -19.02
N LYS A 244 23.25 -1.60 -18.05
CA LYS A 244 23.32 -3.06 -18.16
C LYS A 244 22.56 -3.68 -17.01
N ALA A 245 21.96 -4.84 -17.23
CA ALA A 245 21.48 -5.67 -16.14
C ALA A 245 22.63 -5.99 -15.17
N THR A 246 22.37 -5.82 -13.87
CA THR A 246 23.39 -5.68 -12.83
C THR A 246 23.02 -6.52 -11.61
N ILE A 247 23.99 -7.29 -11.12
CA ILE A 247 23.91 -8.05 -9.86
C ILE A 247 24.82 -7.36 -8.85
N GLY A 248 24.33 -7.16 -7.63
CA GLY A 248 25.05 -6.41 -6.62
C GLY A 248 24.56 -6.60 -5.19
N VAL A 249 25.19 -5.88 -4.27
CA VAL A 249 25.00 -5.98 -2.82
C VAL A 249 25.16 -4.62 -2.17
N ILE A 250 24.40 -4.33 -1.13
CA ILE A 250 24.52 -3.08 -0.36
C ILE A 250 25.49 -3.27 0.79
N ASN A 251 26.57 -2.49 0.80
CA ASN A 251 27.60 -2.53 1.83
C ASN A 251 27.40 -1.47 2.92
N GLY A 252 27.98 -1.74 4.09
CA GLY A 252 28.10 -0.78 5.20
C GLY A 252 26.91 -0.75 6.18
N ILE A 253 25.85 -1.49 5.88
CA ILE A 253 24.63 -1.64 6.68
C ILE A 253 24.46 -3.13 7.04
N ASP A 254 23.97 -3.41 8.24
CA ASP A 254 23.43 -4.73 8.61
C ASP A 254 21.91 -4.63 8.48
N TRP A 255 21.34 -5.31 7.49
CA TRP A 255 19.89 -5.23 7.22
C TRP A 255 19.05 -6.04 8.22
N ASN A 256 19.67 -6.83 9.10
CA ASN A 256 18.99 -7.52 10.21
C ASN A 256 19.04 -6.71 11.53
N ASP A 257 19.81 -5.62 11.59
CA ASP A 257 19.94 -4.71 12.76
C ASP A 257 19.82 -3.23 12.32
N LEU A 258 18.72 -2.91 11.60
CA LEU A 258 18.43 -1.56 11.12
C LEU A 258 17.99 -0.63 12.28
N PRO A 259 18.37 0.67 12.25
CA PRO A 259 17.84 1.65 13.21
C PRO A 259 16.33 1.86 13.03
N ASN A 260 15.66 2.36 14.08
CA ASN A 260 14.23 2.71 14.04
C ASN A 260 13.87 3.66 12.88
N SER A 261 14.77 4.55 12.47
CA SER A 261 14.55 5.42 11.31
C SER A 261 15.68 5.29 10.29
N VAL A 262 15.27 5.01 9.05
CA VAL A 262 16.13 4.96 7.86
C VAL A 262 15.85 6.23 7.04
N PRO A 263 16.87 6.93 6.51
CA PRO A 263 16.63 8.12 5.69
C PRO A 263 15.91 7.76 4.38
N GLU A 264 14.93 8.56 3.99
CA GLU A 264 14.26 8.40 2.70
C GLU A 264 15.13 8.89 1.53
N LEU A 265 15.08 8.16 0.41
CA LEU A 265 15.62 8.58 -0.88
C LEU A 265 14.61 9.52 -1.56
N ALA A 266 15.00 10.76 -1.83
CA ALA A 266 14.14 11.71 -2.53
C ALA A 266 13.79 11.21 -3.95
N SER A 267 12.51 11.30 -4.33
CA SER A 267 12.00 10.95 -5.67
C SER A 267 12.70 11.71 -6.80
N SER A 268 13.16 12.94 -6.53
CA SER A 268 13.96 13.78 -7.43
C SER A 268 15.45 13.38 -7.57
N SER A 269 15.88 12.26 -6.97
CA SER A 269 17.20 11.65 -7.21
C SER A 269 17.36 11.23 -8.66
N SER A 270 18.50 11.49 -9.31
CA SER A 270 18.75 11.09 -10.70
C SER A 270 19.64 9.85 -10.82
N GLU A 271 19.23 8.95 -11.70
CA GLU A 271 19.99 7.86 -12.30
C GLU A 271 21.31 8.31 -12.95
N LEU A 272 21.41 9.56 -13.43
CA LEU A 272 22.59 10.08 -14.11
C LEU A 272 23.76 10.39 -13.16
N ASP A 273 23.51 10.46 -11.85
CA ASP A 273 24.54 10.73 -10.84
C ASP A 273 25.44 9.50 -10.60
N ILE A 274 24.99 8.30 -10.96
CA ILE A 274 25.68 7.03 -10.73
C ILE A 274 25.74 6.21 -12.03
N TRP A 275 26.92 5.69 -12.38
CA TRP A 275 27.14 5.06 -13.70
C TRP A 275 26.32 3.79 -13.98
N HIS A 276 25.79 3.13 -12.94
CA HIS A 276 24.88 1.99 -13.03
C HIS A 276 23.42 2.35 -12.70
N GLY A 277 23.09 3.63 -12.50
CA GLY A 277 21.72 4.15 -12.33
C GLY A 277 21.02 3.84 -11.00
N ILE A 278 21.42 2.78 -10.28
CA ILE A 278 20.88 2.39 -8.98
C ILE A 278 21.35 3.39 -7.89
N ARG A 279 20.40 3.98 -7.16
CA ARG A 279 20.64 4.89 -6.02
C ARG A 279 20.13 4.27 -4.73
N THR A 280 20.80 4.56 -3.62
CA THR A 280 20.45 4.16 -2.24
C THR A 280 20.38 5.40 -1.35
N SER A 281 19.47 5.42 -0.37
CA SER A 281 19.53 6.41 0.74
C SER A 281 20.40 5.93 1.91
N TYR A 282 20.55 4.62 2.06
CA TYR A 282 21.24 3.99 3.19
C TYR A 282 22.13 2.84 2.68
N GLY A 283 23.42 2.89 3.01
CA GLY A 283 24.44 1.98 2.47
C GLY A 283 24.92 2.32 1.06
N ASP A 284 26.03 1.71 0.66
CA ASP A 284 26.66 1.90 -0.66
C ASP A 284 26.43 0.66 -1.53
N TYR A 285 25.78 0.82 -2.70
CA TYR A 285 25.57 -0.30 -3.64
C TYR A 285 26.87 -0.68 -4.38
N GLN A 286 27.27 -1.95 -4.26
CA GLN A 286 28.39 -2.53 -4.98
C GLN A 286 27.91 -3.41 -6.13
N VAL A 287 28.39 -3.12 -7.34
CA VAL A 287 28.27 -4.02 -8.51
C VAL A 287 29.21 -5.22 -8.35
N LEU A 288 28.65 -6.43 -8.38
CA LEU A 288 29.38 -7.70 -8.37
C LEU A 288 29.58 -8.24 -9.80
N LEU A 289 28.53 -8.19 -10.62
CA LEU A 289 28.55 -8.69 -12.00
C LEU A 289 27.57 -7.90 -12.86
N GLN A 290 27.90 -7.65 -14.14
CA GLN A 290 26.92 -7.18 -15.12
C GLN A 290 26.82 -8.11 -16.32
N SER A 291 25.67 -8.08 -17.00
CA SER A 291 25.42 -8.85 -18.21
C SER A 291 26.55 -8.72 -19.25
N GLY A 292 26.92 -9.84 -19.87
CA GLY A 292 27.99 -9.88 -20.86
C GLY A 292 29.42 -9.72 -20.33
N ASP A 293 29.63 -9.54 -19.01
CA ASP A 293 30.98 -9.57 -18.43
C ASP A 293 31.61 -10.96 -18.51
N ALA A 294 32.93 -11.01 -18.67
CA ALA A 294 33.65 -12.27 -18.90
C ALA A 294 33.85 -13.04 -17.58
N LEU A 295 33.43 -14.31 -17.56
CA LEU A 295 33.50 -15.20 -16.40
C LEU A 295 34.84 -15.96 -16.36
N SER A 296 35.29 -16.37 -15.16
CA SER A 296 36.65 -16.94 -14.96
C SER A 296 36.82 -18.30 -15.63
N GLU A 297 35.80 -19.15 -15.57
CA GLU A 297 35.80 -20.49 -16.19
C GLU A 297 35.42 -20.45 -17.68
N GLY A 298 35.10 -19.26 -18.19
CA GLY A 298 34.75 -19.01 -19.59
C GLY A 298 33.28 -18.63 -19.78
N GLY A 299 32.97 -18.17 -20.99
CA GLY A 299 31.66 -17.60 -21.30
C GLY A 299 31.51 -16.17 -20.79
N VAL A 300 30.26 -15.74 -20.62
CA VAL A 300 29.89 -14.42 -20.09
C VAL A 300 28.66 -14.51 -19.18
N ALA A 301 28.52 -13.54 -18.27
CA ALA A 301 27.33 -13.35 -17.46
C ALA A 301 26.05 -13.30 -18.32
N GLY A 302 25.02 -14.03 -17.90
CA GLY A 302 23.77 -14.20 -18.65
C GLY A 302 23.90 -14.98 -19.96
N GLY A 303 25.06 -15.55 -20.29
CA GLY A 303 25.23 -16.35 -21.50
C GLY A 303 24.49 -17.69 -21.40
N ILE A 304 23.59 -17.96 -22.34
CA ILE A 304 22.92 -19.26 -22.46
C ILE A 304 23.61 -20.07 -23.57
N TYR A 305 24.00 -21.31 -23.27
CA TYR A 305 24.86 -22.16 -24.10
C TYR A 305 24.17 -23.50 -24.38
N ALA A 306 24.18 -23.98 -25.62
CA ALA A 306 23.58 -25.27 -25.97
C ALA A 306 24.32 -26.44 -25.28
N ALA A 307 23.56 -27.40 -24.74
CA ALA A 307 24.11 -28.52 -23.98
C ALA A 307 24.86 -29.55 -24.84
N ASP A 308 24.56 -29.62 -26.15
CA ASP A 308 25.13 -30.62 -27.06
C ASP A 308 26.51 -30.24 -27.63
N ASP A 309 26.74 -28.96 -27.94
CA ASP A 309 27.96 -28.46 -28.57
C ASP A 309 28.65 -27.26 -27.88
N GLY A 310 28.01 -26.68 -26.85
CA GLY A 310 28.55 -25.57 -26.07
C GLY A 310 28.55 -24.20 -26.76
N ASN A 311 27.89 -24.06 -27.92
CA ASN A 311 27.75 -22.76 -28.57
C ASN A 311 26.77 -21.85 -27.80
N ARG A 312 27.12 -20.56 -27.69
CA ARG A 312 26.23 -19.56 -27.09
C ARG A 312 25.02 -19.32 -28.00
N ILE A 313 23.83 -19.52 -27.46
CA ILE A 313 22.56 -19.25 -28.14
C ILE A 313 22.26 -17.73 -28.09
N PHE A 314 22.26 -17.15 -26.89
CA PHE A 314 22.08 -15.72 -26.65
C PHE A 314 22.75 -15.26 -25.33
N SER A 315 22.57 -14.00 -24.96
CA SER A 315 22.94 -13.46 -23.64
C SER A 315 21.74 -12.70 -23.07
N SER A 316 21.33 -13.08 -21.88
CA SER A 316 20.23 -12.50 -21.11
C SER A 316 20.58 -11.13 -20.53
N GLN A 317 19.55 -10.30 -20.34
CA GLN A 317 19.55 -9.08 -19.52
C GLN A 317 18.67 -9.23 -18.27
N LYS A 318 18.25 -10.44 -17.94
CA LYS A 318 17.24 -10.73 -16.91
C LYS A 318 17.83 -11.55 -15.75
N PRO A 319 18.74 -10.99 -14.92
CA PRO A 319 19.19 -11.62 -13.69
C PRO A 319 18.12 -11.47 -12.62
N ASP A 320 17.68 -12.58 -12.03
CA ASP A 320 16.56 -12.61 -11.09
C ASP A 320 17.00 -13.16 -9.72
N TYR A 321 16.35 -14.20 -9.18
CA TYR A 321 16.60 -14.72 -7.84
C TYR A 321 18.08 -14.85 -7.47
N ASN A 322 18.47 -14.22 -6.36
CA ASN A 322 19.79 -14.38 -5.75
C ASN A 322 19.74 -15.33 -4.55
N ALA A 323 20.72 -16.21 -4.43
CA ALA A 323 20.92 -17.04 -3.25
C ALA A 323 22.39 -17.07 -2.82
N PHE A 324 22.68 -16.63 -1.59
CA PHE A 324 24.02 -16.69 -1.03
C PHE A 324 24.22 -17.95 -0.18
N VAL A 325 25.14 -18.82 -0.59
CA VAL A 325 25.46 -20.08 0.08
C VAL A 325 26.85 -19.98 0.72
N PRO A 326 26.96 -19.92 2.06
CA PRO A 326 28.24 -19.67 2.73
C PRO A 326 29.19 -20.88 2.66
N LEU A 327 30.44 -20.61 2.31
CA LEU A 327 31.56 -21.57 2.32
C LEU A 327 32.39 -21.48 3.61
N THR A 328 32.24 -20.40 4.40
CA THR A 328 32.83 -20.24 5.73
C THR A 328 31.75 -20.07 6.78
N ALA A 329 32.04 -20.53 8.01
CA ALA A 329 31.06 -20.53 9.11
C ALA A 329 30.73 -19.13 9.67
N ASP A 330 31.45 -18.10 9.23
CA ASP A 330 31.19 -16.68 9.49
C ASP A 330 30.55 -15.95 8.29
N GLY A 331 30.19 -16.68 7.23
CA GLY A 331 29.63 -16.13 6.00
C GLY A 331 30.57 -15.19 5.22
N SER A 332 31.82 -15.03 5.64
CA SER A 332 32.77 -14.10 4.98
C SER A 332 33.23 -14.54 3.58
N ARG A 333 32.84 -15.74 3.14
CA ARG A 333 32.95 -16.20 1.75
C ARG A 333 31.82 -17.17 1.41
N GLY A 334 31.30 -17.10 0.19
CA GLY A 334 30.22 -17.98 -0.28
C GLY A 334 30.12 -18.07 -1.80
N TYR A 335 29.20 -18.90 -2.27
CA TYR A 335 28.71 -18.85 -3.63
C TYR A 335 27.46 -17.98 -3.70
N LEU A 336 27.48 -16.94 -4.53
CA LEU A 336 26.26 -16.25 -4.95
C LEU A 336 25.76 -16.92 -6.22
N TYR A 337 24.59 -17.57 -6.12
CA TYR A 337 23.83 -18.03 -7.27
C TYR A 337 22.89 -16.92 -7.72
N THR A 338 22.75 -16.75 -9.03
CA THR A 338 21.74 -15.83 -9.61
C THR A 338 21.02 -16.51 -10.77
N ALA A 339 19.69 -16.53 -10.72
CA ALA A 339 18.83 -16.98 -11.81
C ALA A 339 18.92 -16.04 -13.01
N TRP A 340 18.64 -16.56 -14.21
CA TRP A 340 18.48 -15.76 -15.42
C TRP A 340 17.15 -16.14 -16.08
N GLU A 341 16.17 -15.24 -15.95
CA GLU A 341 14.76 -15.41 -16.25
C GLU A 341 14.53 -15.38 -17.78
N GLU A 342 14.74 -16.51 -18.44
CA GLU A 342 14.78 -16.60 -19.90
C GLU A 342 14.25 -17.94 -20.44
N ARG A 343 14.16 -18.05 -21.77
CA ARG A 343 13.75 -19.28 -22.46
C ARG A 343 14.79 -19.72 -23.51
N PRO A 344 15.67 -20.69 -23.18
CA PRO A 344 15.86 -21.34 -21.88
C PRO A 344 16.47 -20.43 -20.82
N ALA A 345 16.20 -20.74 -19.56
CA ALA A 345 16.77 -20.04 -18.42
C ALA A 345 18.24 -20.43 -18.19
N GLY A 346 18.94 -19.67 -17.36
CA GLY A 346 20.29 -19.98 -16.91
C GLY A 346 20.47 -19.72 -15.43
N ILE A 347 21.59 -20.19 -14.87
CA ILE A 347 22.01 -19.85 -13.50
C ILE A 347 23.50 -19.50 -13.56
N SER A 348 23.89 -18.37 -12.98
CA SER A 348 25.30 -18.06 -12.73
C SER A 348 25.68 -18.43 -11.30
N GLN A 349 26.91 -18.89 -11.09
CA GLN A 349 27.53 -19.06 -9.77
C GLN A 349 28.77 -18.15 -9.69
N LEU A 350 28.88 -17.34 -8.64
CA LEU A 350 30.04 -16.50 -8.33
C LEU A 350 30.67 -16.93 -6.99
N ASP A 351 31.99 -17.07 -6.94
CA ASP A 351 32.76 -17.24 -5.69
C ASP A 351 33.14 -15.86 -5.16
N ILE A 352 32.56 -15.42 -4.04
CA ILE A 352 32.75 -14.07 -3.48
C ILE A 352 33.26 -14.11 -2.03
N GLU A 353 34.21 -13.25 -1.69
CA GLU A 353 34.86 -13.17 -0.36
C GLU A 353 34.89 -11.72 0.16
N TRP A 354 34.44 -11.51 1.40
CA TRP A 354 34.39 -10.20 2.04
C TRP A 354 35.78 -9.66 2.39
N ASN A 355 36.15 -8.53 1.79
CA ASN A 355 37.45 -7.90 2.00
C ASN A 355 37.36 -6.81 3.09
N THR A 356 37.68 -7.21 4.32
CA THR A 356 37.75 -6.32 5.51
C THR A 356 38.69 -5.10 5.39
N VAL A 357 39.48 -4.95 4.32
CA VAL A 357 40.37 -3.79 4.10
C VAL A 357 39.73 -2.74 3.17
N SER A 358 38.99 -3.15 2.15
CA SER A 358 38.18 -2.26 1.31
C SER A 358 36.78 -2.00 1.89
N ALA A 359 36.26 -2.94 2.70
CA ALA A 359 34.84 -3.05 3.06
C ALA A 359 33.95 -3.25 1.82
N GLU A 360 34.39 -4.15 0.94
CA GLU A 360 33.72 -4.56 -0.30
C GLU A 360 33.89 -6.08 -0.48
N TRP A 361 33.06 -6.70 -1.31
CA TRP A 361 33.18 -8.10 -1.71
C TRP A 361 34.14 -8.27 -2.90
N ASP A 362 35.16 -9.13 -2.78
CA ASP A 362 36.03 -9.53 -3.88
C ASP A 362 35.37 -10.69 -4.67
N VAL A 363 35.17 -10.54 -5.98
CA VAL A 363 34.74 -11.63 -6.87
C VAL A 363 35.97 -12.45 -7.28
N LEU A 364 36.07 -13.67 -6.74
CA LEU A 364 37.21 -14.57 -6.91
C LEU A 364 37.13 -15.43 -8.18
N GLY A 365 35.91 -15.74 -8.63
CA GLY A 365 35.63 -16.54 -9.81
C GLY A 365 34.15 -16.58 -10.15
N GLY A 366 33.81 -17.14 -11.31
CA GLY A 366 32.42 -17.33 -11.70
C GLY A 366 32.22 -18.11 -12.99
N MET A 367 31.03 -18.67 -13.17
CA MET A 367 30.61 -19.47 -14.33
C MET A 367 29.09 -19.46 -14.52
N MET A 368 28.64 -19.85 -15.72
CA MET A 368 27.24 -20.27 -15.97
C MET A 368 27.14 -21.79 -15.76
N LEU A 369 26.08 -22.25 -15.12
CA LEU A 369 25.85 -23.68 -14.82
C LEU A 369 25.19 -24.41 -15.99
N ASP A 370 25.43 -25.72 -16.09
CA ASP A 370 24.75 -26.60 -17.05
C ASP A 370 23.51 -27.23 -16.42
N LEU A 371 22.32 -26.91 -16.95
CA LEU A 371 21.02 -27.40 -16.50
C LEU A 371 20.55 -28.65 -17.29
N SER A 372 21.41 -29.22 -18.15
CA SER A 372 21.04 -30.33 -19.03
C SER A 372 20.65 -31.63 -18.29
N SER A 373 21.05 -31.77 -17.03
CA SER A 373 20.66 -32.88 -16.14
C SER A 373 19.17 -32.90 -15.78
N VAL A 374 18.49 -31.75 -15.87
CA VAL A 374 17.05 -31.55 -15.55
C VAL A 374 16.25 -31.06 -16.76
N ASN A 375 16.71 -31.38 -17.98
CA ASN A 375 16.13 -30.93 -19.25
C ASN A 375 16.12 -29.39 -19.42
N GLY A 376 16.99 -28.66 -18.72
CA GLY A 376 17.03 -27.19 -18.75
C GLY A 376 16.03 -26.52 -17.81
N GLY A 377 16.20 -25.21 -17.65
CA GLY A 377 15.28 -24.35 -16.92
C GLY A 377 14.38 -23.53 -17.86
N TRP A 378 13.20 -23.16 -17.38
CA TRP A 378 12.24 -22.32 -18.07
C TRP A 378 11.85 -21.14 -17.17
N VAL A 379 12.20 -19.91 -17.57
CA VAL A 379 11.82 -18.67 -16.86
C VAL A 379 12.09 -18.78 -15.35
N LEU A 380 13.37 -18.87 -14.98
CA LEU A 380 13.74 -18.93 -13.56
C LEU A 380 13.60 -17.52 -12.95
N CYS A 381 12.46 -17.25 -12.30
CA CYS A 381 12.07 -15.97 -11.72
C CYS A 381 12.64 -15.81 -10.30
N PHE A 382 11.82 -15.44 -9.31
CA PHE A 382 12.22 -15.36 -7.90
C PHE A 382 12.43 -16.77 -7.26
N GLY A 383 12.54 -16.81 -5.93
CA GLY A 383 12.95 -18.01 -5.21
C GLY A 383 13.00 -17.84 -3.68
N SER A 384 13.58 -18.83 -3.01
CA SER A 384 13.78 -18.80 -1.56
C SER A 384 14.94 -19.68 -1.12
N MET A 385 15.39 -19.53 0.13
CA MET A 385 16.28 -20.48 0.78
C MET A 385 15.46 -21.47 1.61
N SER A 386 15.71 -22.76 1.47
CA SER A 386 15.16 -23.77 2.37
C SER A 386 15.72 -23.60 3.80
N PRO A 387 15.01 -24.09 4.85
CA PRO A 387 15.52 -24.12 6.23
C PRO A 387 16.84 -24.90 6.39
N TRP A 388 17.18 -25.79 5.45
CA TRP A 388 18.44 -26.55 5.43
C TRP A 388 19.54 -25.90 4.58
N GLY A 389 19.32 -24.70 4.03
CA GLY A 389 20.34 -23.88 3.38
C GLY A 389 20.60 -24.20 1.91
N THR A 390 19.60 -24.74 1.20
CA THR A 390 19.64 -24.94 -0.25
C THR A 390 18.78 -23.88 -0.97
N PRO A 391 19.25 -23.33 -2.11
CA PRO A 391 18.44 -22.48 -2.98
C PRO A 391 17.27 -23.25 -3.61
N LEU A 392 16.09 -22.64 -3.60
CA LEU A 392 14.89 -23.04 -4.33
C LEU A 392 14.56 -21.96 -5.37
N LEU A 393 14.57 -22.33 -6.65
CA LEU A 393 14.28 -21.44 -7.78
C LEU A 393 12.94 -21.83 -8.40
N ALA A 394 12.19 -20.86 -8.90
CA ALA A 394 10.86 -21.10 -9.44
C ALA A 394 10.85 -21.01 -10.98
N GLU A 395 10.20 -21.97 -11.66
CA GLU A 395 9.93 -21.86 -13.09
C GLU A 395 8.56 -21.20 -13.32
N GLU A 396 8.59 -20.01 -13.90
CA GLU A 396 7.46 -19.09 -14.11
C GLU A 396 7.03 -19.12 -15.61
N LEU A 397 6.07 -18.30 -16.02
CA LEU A 397 5.39 -18.20 -17.32
C LEU A 397 5.25 -19.57 -18.02
N TYR A 398 4.73 -20.53 -17.27
CA TYR A 398 4.59 -21.90 -17.73
C TYR A 398 3.56 -22.00 -18.86
N PHE A 399 3.72 -23.01 -19.72
CA PHE A 399 2.80 -23.15 -20.85
C PHE A 399 1.48 -23.80 -20.42
N SER A 400 0.52 -22.95 -20.04
CA SER A 400 -0.80 -23.31 -19.51
C SER A 400 -1.74 -23.99 -20.52
N ASN A 401 -1.63 -23.66 -21.81
CA ASN A 401 -2.45 -24.25 -22.88
C ASN A 401 -1.71 -25.39 -23.61
N THR A 402 -1.25 -26.39 -22.85
CA THR A 402 -0.40 -27.53 -23.25
C THR A 402 -0.73 -28.13 -24.62
N ARG A 403 -2.02 -28.23 -24.95
CA ARG A 403 -2.58 -28.62 -26.26
C ARG A 403 -1.93 -27.94 -27.48
N SER A 404 -1.46 -26.71 -27.30
CA SER A 404 -0.92 -25.86 -28.36
C SER A 404 0.62 -25.87 -28.42
N TRP A 405 1.30 -26.62 -27.54
CA TRP A 405 2.77 -26.63 -27.44
C TRP A 405 3.43 -27.02 -28.75
N ASN A 406 2.88 -28.06 -29.40
CA ASN A 406 3.36 -28.56 -30.68
C ASN A 406 2.74 -27.88 -31.92
N ASP A 407 1.97 -26.80 -31.76
CA ASP A 407 1.45 -26.00 -32.87
C ASP A 407 2.52 -25.00 -33.35
N GLU A 408 3.13 -25.25 -34.51
CA GLU A 408 4.08 -24.34 -35.19
C GLU A 408 3.48 -22.95 -35.50
N THR A 409 2.16 -22.77 -35.37
CA THR A 409 1.47 -21.48 -35.58
C THR A 409 1.13 -20.74 -34.28
N TYR A 410 1.47 -21.30 -33.11
CA TYR A 410 1.32 -20.63 -31.83
C TYR A 410 2.26 -19.42 -31.74
N ASN A 411 1.79 -18.34 -31.12
CA ASN A 411 2.47 -17.03 -31.15
C ASN A 411 3.84 -17.01 -30.43
N TYR A 412 4.09 -17.96 -29.53
CA TYR A 412 5.35 -18.10 -28.80
C TYR A 412 6.18 -19.33 -29.22
N HIS A 413 5.89 -19.99 -30.35
CA HIS A 413 6.56 -21.24 -30.77
C HIS A 413 8.10 -21.17 -30.86
N ASN A 414 8.65 -19.97 -31.06
CA ASN A 414 10.10 -19.71 -31.03
C ASN A 414 10.76 -20.14 -29.70
N ASP A 415 10.04 -20.11 -28.58
CA ASP A 415 10.61 -20.43 -27.27
C ASP A 415 10.87 -21.94 -27.16
N GLN A 416 9.98 -22.77 -27.74
CA GLN A 416 10.20 -24.20 -27.94
C GLN A 416 11.36 -24.46 -28.93
N GLU A 417 11.49 -23.68 -30.02
CA GLU A 417 12.62 -23.80 -30.96
C GLU A 417 13.98 -23.50 -30.29
N ARG A 418 14.03 -22.48 -29.41
CA ARG A 418 15.25 -22.14 -28.65
C ARG A 418 15.64 -23.24 -27.66
N LEU A 419 14.66 -23.84 -27.01
CA LEU A 419 14.86 -24.94 -26.07
C LEU A 419 15.20 -26.26 -26.77
N GLU A 420 14.60 -26.54 -27.93
CA GLU A 420 15.04 -27.63 -28.81
C GLU A 420 16.50 -27.46 -29.23
N HIS A 421 16.93 -26.23 -29.55
CA HIS A 421 18.32 -25.95 -29.86
C HIS A 421 19.26 -26.09 -28.65
N TYR A 422 18.79 -25.82 -27.43
CA TYR A 422 19.57 -26.08 -26.21
C TYR A 422 19.73 -27.57 -25.91
N LEU A 423 18.65 -28.36 -26.07
CA LEU A 423 18.61 -29.79 -25.74
C LEU A 423 19.11 -30.71 -26.86
N GLY A 424 19.02 -30.27 -28.12
CA GLY A 424 19.23 -31.11 -29.31
C GLY A 424 18.03 -32.01 -29.66
N TYR A 425 16.88 -31.82 -29.00
CA TYR A 425 15.62 -32.52 -29.27
C TYR A 425 14.40 -31.68 -28.81
N TYR A 426 13.25 -31.89 -29.46
CA TYR A 426 12.03 -31.15 -29.15
C TYR A 426 11.56 -31.37 -27.70
N PRO A 427 11.34 -30.29 -26.91
CA PRO A 427 11.06 -30.40 -25.48
C PRO A 427 9.64 -30.90 -25.16
N ASN A 428 9.48 -31.61 -24.04
CA ASN A 428 8.18 -32.00 -23.48
C ASN A 428 7.68 -30.90 -22.52
N PRO A 429 6.47 -30.34 -22.69
CA PRO A 429 5.98 -29.23 -21.86
C PRO A 429 5.85 -29.59 -20.37
N TYR A 430 5.70 -30.88 -20.05
CA TYR A 430 5.55 -31.36 -18.68
C TYR A 430 6.89 -31.52 -17.92
N ASP A 431 8.03 -31.22 -18.53
CA ASP A 431 9.32 -31.08 -17.84
C ASP A 431 9.49 -29.73 -17.11
N TYR A 432 8.59 -28.76 -17.32
CA TYR A 432 8.75 -27.36 -16.88
C TYR A 432 7.55 -26.80 -16.12
N GLY A 433 7.80 -25.80 -15.27
CA GLY A 433 6.81 -25.12 -14.43
C GLY A 433 6.81 -25.67 -13.00
N TYR A 434 8.00 -25.93 -12.44
CA TYR A 434 8.21 -26.50 -11.11
C TYR A 434 9.29 -25.74 -10.34
N ILE A 435 9.26 -25.89 -9.01
CA ILE A 435 10.38 -25.50 -8.15
C ILE A 435 11.59 -26.40 -8.40
N MET A 436 12.77 -25.80 -8.52
CA MET A 436 14.07 -26.43 -8.69
C MET A 436 14.96 -26.18 -7.46
N GLU A 437 15.38 -27.24 -6.76
CA GLU A 437 16.35 -27.17 -5.67
C GLU A 437 17.78 -27.34 -6.18
N ILE A 438 18.71 -26.53 -5.67
CA ILE A 438 20.17 -26.72 -5.84
C ILE A 438 20.71 -27.48 -4.62
N GLU A 439 20.83 -28.80 -4.74
CA GLU A 439 21.54 -29.63 -3.77
C GLU A 439 23.07 -29.52 -3.95
N ASN A 440 23.83 -29.84 -2.90
CA ASN A 440 25.29 -29.73 -2.88
C ASN A 440 25.81 -28.33 -3.30
N SER A 441 25.02 -27.29 -3.01
CA SER A 441 25.23 -25.88 -3.36
C SER A 441 26.50 -25.24 -2.77
N ALA A 442 27.17 -25.89 -1.82
CA ALA A 442 28.49 -25.49 -1.34
C ALA A 442 29.66 -26.02 -2.22
N THR A 443 29.41 -26.31 -3.51
CA THR A 443 30.39 -26.90 -4.44
C THR A 443 30.34 -26.25 -5.83
N THR A 444 31.38 -26.48 -6.63
CA THR A 444 31.47 -26.02 -8.04
C THR A 444 30.74 -26.92 -9.04
N ASP A 445 30.02 -27.94 -8.59
CA ASP A 445 29.35 -28.95 -9.42
C ASP A 445 28.09 -29.42 -8.65
N PRO A 446 27.11 -28.53 -8.46
CA PRO A 446 25.91 -28.82 -7.66
C PRO A 446 24.95 -29.76 -8.41
N ASP A 447 24.04 -30.38 -7.67
CA ASP A 447 22.97 -31.21 -8.21
C ASP A 447 21.67 -30.39 -8.32
N PHE A 448 20.89 -30.61 -9.38
CA PHE A 448 19.60 -29.95 -9.60
C PHE A 448 18.46 -30.95 -9.46
N ILE A 449 17.40 -30.59 -8.73
CA ILE A 449 16.22 -31.44 -8.51
C ILE A 449 14.95 -30.64 -8.80
N LYS A 450 14.06 -31.12 -9.67
CA LYS A 450 12.72 -30.54 -9.84
C LYS A 450 11.72 -31.20 -8.90
N HIS A 451 10.97 -30.40 -8.14
CA HIS A 451 9.97 -30.86 -7.16
C HIS A 451 8.59 -31.03 -7.78
N PHE A 452 8.47 -32.01 -8.67
CA PHE A 452 7.22 -32.32 -9.35
C PHE A 452 6.02 -32.52 -8.41
N SER A 453 6.23 -32.98 -7.16
CA SER A 453 5.17 -33.13 -6.17
C SER A 453 4.55 -31.82 -5.68
N MET A 454 5.15 -30.65 -6.00
CA MET A 454 4.59 -29.33 -5.73
C MET A 454 3.60 -28.84 -6.81
N GLY A 455 3.39 -29.60 -7.89
CA GLY A 455 2.48 -29.23 -8.97
C GLY A 455 3.11 -28.32 -10.03
N ARG A 456 2.38 -28.15 -11.14
CA ARG A 456 2.87 -27.50 -12.36
C ARG A 456 2.05 -26.26 -12.72
N PHE A 457 2.66 -25.10 -12.56
CA PHE A 457 2.09 -23.78 -12.84
C PHE A 457 3.20 -22.72 -12.98
N SER A 458 2.88 -21.42 -13.01
CA SER A 458 3.89 -20.35 -13.01
C SER A 458 4.30 -20.07 -11.57
N HIS A 459 5.25 -20.83 -11.04
CA HIS A 459 5.69 -20.57 -9.67
C HIS A 459 6.48 -19.26 -9.64
N GLU A 460 6.15 -18.35 -8.73
CA GLU A 460 7.00 -17.17 -8.48
C GLU A 460 8.06 -17.47 -7.42
N ASN A 461 7.66 -17.98 -6.25
CA ASN A 461 8.57 -18.65 -5.35
C ASN A 461 7.90 -19.72 -4.46
N ALA A 462 8.72 -20.40 -3.66
CA ALA A 462 8.28 -21.44 -2.73
C ALA A 462 8.74 -21.14 -1.30
N GLN A 463 7.85 -20.66 -0.44
CA GLN A 463 8.18 -20.42 0.96
C GLN A 463 8.01 -21.70 1.77
N VAL A 464 9.12 -22.36 2.10
CA VAL A 464 9.14 -23.50 3.04
C VAL A 464 9.04 -22.96 4.47
N MET A 465 8.13 -23.53 5.26
CA MET A 465 7.87 -23.11 6.64
C MET A 465 8.80 -23.79 7.65
N PRO A 466 8.94 -23.25 8.89
CA PRO A 466 9.81 -23.81 9.93
C PRO A 466 9.47 -25.23 10.44
N ASP A 467 8.37 -25.84 10.00
CA ASP A 467 8.09 -27.26 10.21
C ASP A 467 8.88 -28.19 9.26
N GLU A 468 9.63 -27.60 8.32
CA GLU A 468 10.39 -28.25 7.25
C GLU A 468 9.52 -29.18 6.38
N ARG A 469 8.23 -28.86 6.24
CA ARG A 469 7.26 -29.69 5.50
C ARG A 469 6.23 -28.89 4.71
N THR A 470 5.67 -27.86 5.32
CA THR A 470 4.65 -27.01 4.72
C THR A 470 5.34 -26.01 3.80
N VAL A 471 4.84 -25.87 2.57
CA VAL A 471 5.40 -24.99 1.55
C VAL A 471 4.27 -24.21 0.89
N TYR A 472 4.35 -22.88 0.93
CA TYR A 472 3.46 -21.99 0.18
C TYR A 472 4.03 -21.69 -1.19
N LEU A 473 3.16 -21.67 -2.19
CA LEU A 473 3.51 -21.55 -3.60
C LEU A 473 2.57 -20.52 -4.23
N SER A 474 3.11 -19.36 -4.60
CA SER A 474 2.41 -18.34 -5.39
C SER A 474 2.44 -18.69 -6.88
N ASP A 475 1.46 -18.16 -7.62
CA ASP A 475 1.17 -18.56 -9.00
C ASP A 475 0.97 -17.32 -9.88
N ASP A 476 2.02 -16.92 -10.61
CA ASP A 476 2.00 -15.68 -11.40
C ASP A 476 1.22 -15.81 -12.73
N GLY A 477 0.51 -14.75 -13.09
CA GLY A 477 -0.23 -14.62 -14.34
C GLY A 477 -1.70 -14.32 -14.10
N TYR A 478 -2.57 -14.91 -14.92
CA TYR A 478 -4.02 -14.70 -14.86
C TYR A 478 -4.77 -16.00 -14.68
N ASP A 479 -5.91 -15.93 -14.00
CA ASP A 479 -6.80 -17.04 -13.67
C ASP A 479 -6.00 -18.12 -12.89
N THR A 480 -5.47 -17.72 -11.73
CA THR A 480 -4.44 -18.45 -10.96
C THR A 480 -4.94 -18.92 -9.59
N VAL A 481 -4.21 -19.86 -8.99
CA VAL A 481 -4.63 -20.55 -7.75
C VAL A 481 -3.50 -20.46 -6.73
N LEU A 482 -3.82 -20.12 -5.47
CA LEU A 482 -2.84 -20.17 -4.38
C LEU A 482 -2.68 -21.63 -3.93
N PHE A 483 -1.46 -22.16 -3.96
CA PHE A 483 -1.17 -23.55 -3.62
C PHE A 483 -0.41 -23.70 -2.31
N LYS A 484 -0.57 -24.87 -1.68
CA LYS A 484 0.21 -25.31 -0.54
C LYS A 484 0.61 -26.78 -0.71
N PHE A 485 1.87 -27.10 -0.48
CA PHE A 485 2.37 -28.47 -0.44
C PHE A 485 2.73 -28.86 1.00
N VAL A 486 2.50 -30.11 1.39
CA VAL A 486 2.91 -30.65 2.69
C VAL A 486 3.71 -31.93 2.49
N ALA A 487 4.99 -31.91 2.85
CA ALA A 487 5.92 -33.01 2.68
C ALA A 487 5.63 -34.22 3.60
N ASP A 488 5.75 -35.43 3.06
CA ASP A 488 5.61 -36.68 3.82
C ASP A 488 6.70 -36.83 4.89
N THR A 489 7.89 -36.27 4.65
CA THR A 489 9.05 -36.34 5.54
C THR A 489 9.62 -34.95 5.80
N VAL A 490 9.96 -34.67 7.05
CA VAL A 490 10.60 -33.42 7.51
C VAL A 490 11.94 -33.25 6.79
N GLY A 491 12.13 -32.14 6.09
CA GLY A 491 13.35 -31.83 5.34
C GLY A 491 13.54 -32.65 4.05
N ASP A 492 12.47 -33.20 3.47
CA ASP A 492 12.51 -33.96 2.22
C ASP A 492 11.29 -33.63 1.33
N LEU A 493 11.51 -32.73 0.37
CA LEU A 493 10.51 -32.22 -0.56
C LEU A 493 10.23 -33.17 -1.75
N SER A 494 10.69 -34.43 -1.72
CA SER A 494 10.54 -35.36 -2.85
C SER A 494 9.20 -36.11 -2.89
N SER A 495 8.41 -36.03 -1.81
CA SER A 495 7.09 -36.65 -1.70
C SER A 495 6.20 -35.94 -0.69
N GLY A 496 4.90 -35.90 -0.95
CA GLY A 496 3.93 -35.22 -0.10
C GLY A 496 2.57 -35.04 -0.78
N THR A 497 1.78 -34.12 -0.24
CA THR A 497 0.40 -33.83 -0.68
C THR A 497 0.26 -32.39 -1.14
N LEU A 498 -0.34 -32.18 -2.31
CA LEU A 498 -0.65 -30.86 -2.86
C LEU A 498 -2.08 -30.45 -2.49
N TYR A 499 -2.24 -29.18 -2.12
CA TYR A 499 -3.49 -28.53 -1.76
C TYR A 499 -3.65 -27.24 -2.56
N ALA A 500 -4.90 -26.88 -2.88
CA ALA A 500 -5.28 -25.60 -3.44
C ALA A 500 -6.13 -24.81 -2.43
N ALA A 501 -5.98 -23.49 -2.41
CA ALA A 501 -6.80 -22.62 -1.59
C ALA A 501 -8.21 -22.48 -2.18
N ARG A 502 -9.21 -22.46 -1.31
CA ARG A 502 -10.50 -21.86 -1.59
C ARG A 502 -10.75 -20.77 -0.57
N VAL A 503 -11.24 -19.62 -1.01
CA VAL A 503 -11.44 -18.48 -0.13
C VAL A 503 -12.90 -18.11 0.09
N THR A 504 -13.14 -17.29 1.11
CA THR A 504 -14.42 -16.60 1.34
C THR A 504 -14.09 -15.16 1.67
N GLN A 505 -14.50 -14.25 0.78
CA GLN A 505 -14.35 -12.81 0.94
C GLN A 505 -15.23 -12.25 2.08
N ASP A 506 -14.77 -11.16 2.71
CA ASP A 506 -15.56 -10.36 3.64
C ASP A 506 -16.80 -9.69 2.97
N ASP A 507 -17.72 -9.14 3.78
CA ASP A 507 -18.87 -8.34 3.33
C ASP A 507 -18.44 -6.90 2.93
N SER A 508 -17.43 -6.82 2.06
CA SER A 508 -16.87 -5.62 1.44
C SER A 508 -16.33 -5.99 0.05
N SER A 509 -16.19 -5.01 -0.84
CA SER A 509 -15.49 -5.17 -2.12
C SER A 509 -14.36 -4.17 -2.31
N ASP A 510 -14.02 -3.35 -1.31
CA ASP A 510 -12.86 -2.46 -1.40
C ASP A 510 -11.55 -3.25 -1.26
N SER A 511 -10.77 -3.37 -2.33
CA SER A 511 -9.51 -4.14 -2.32
C SER A 511 -8.47 -3.60 -1.33
N ALA A 512 -8.55 -2.32 -0.92
CA ALA A 512 -7.66 -1.75 0.08
C ALA A 512 -7.93 -2.26 1.51
N THR A 513 -9.11 -2.84 1.77
CA THR A 513 -9.55 -3.23 3.13
C THR A 513 -10.18 -4.63 3.23
N THR A 514 -10.52 -5.27 2.11
CA THR A 514 -11.24 -6.55 2.06
C THR A 514 -10.28 -7.73 2.24
N GLY A 515 -10.51 -8.55 3.26
CA GLY A 515 -9.77 -9.79 3.51
C GLY A 515 -10.54 -11.04 3.08
N PHE A 516 -9.86 -12.19 3.24
CA PHE A 516 -10.31 -13.50 2.79
C PHE A 516 -10.03 -14.57 3.84
N ASP A 517 -11.05 -15.31 4.25
CA ASP A 517 -10.90 -16.55 5.04
C ASP A 517 -10.51 -17.72 4.11
N VAL A 518 -9.65 -18.65 4.56
CA VAL A 518 -9.05 -19.69 3.69
C VAL A 518 -9.40 -21.12 4.13
N GLU A 519 -9.90 -21.94 3.19
CA GLU A 519 -10.05 -23.40 3.28
C GLU A 519 -9.04 -24.09 2.34
N TRP A 520 -8.40 -25.17 2.79
CA TRP A 520 -7.41 -25.91 1.98
C TRP A 520 -7.98 -27.21 1.42
N MET A 521 -8.10 -27.27 0.09
CA MET A 521 -8.64 -28.42 -0.64
C MET A 521 -7.53 -29.40 -1.03
N GLU A 522 -7.60 -30.63 -0.52
CA GLU A 522 -6.64 -31.70 -0.84
C GLU A 522 -6.79 -32.15 -2.30
N MET A 523 -5.74 -31.97 -3.13
CA MET A 523 -5.75 -32.39 -4.53
C MET A 523 -5.33 -33.85 -4.67
N ALA A 524 -4.07 -34.17 -4.36
CA ALA A 524 -3.51 -35.52 -4.43
C ALA A 524 -2.17 -35.63 -3.68
N SER A 525 -1.75 -36.87 -3.37
CA SER A 525 -0.43 -37.18 -2.79
C SER A 525 0.40 -38.03 -3.76
N SER A 526 1.68 -37.68 -3.94
CA SER A 526 2.59 -38.42 -4.84
C SER A 526 4.07 -38.13 -4.51
N SER A 527 4.99 -38.58 -5.37
CA SER A 527 6.43 -38.30 -5.28
C SER A 527 7.01 -37.92 -6.63
N ASN A 528 8.11 -37.16 -6.62
CA ASN A 528 8.86 -36.81 -7.83
C ASN A 528 9.16 -38.04 -8.70
N SER A 529 9.53 -39.16 -8.07
CA SER A 529 9.85 -40.42 -8.76
C SER A 529 8.67 -41.07 -9.49
N VAL A 530 7.44 -40.84 -9.03
CA VAL A 530 6.22 -41.33 -9.68
C VAL A 530 5.78 -40.35 -10.77
N ILE A 531 5.80 -39.05 -10.48
CA ILE A 531 5.37 -38.01 -11.41
C ILE A 531 6.28 -37.97 -12.64
N GLN A 532 7.60 -38.13 -12.47
CA GLN A 532 8.54 -38.30 -13.60
C GLN A 532 8.10 -39.44 -14.54
N THR A 533 7.59 -40.56 -14.02
CA THR A 533 7.13 -41.65 -14.90
C THR A 533 5.87 -41.30 -15.68
N TRP A 534 5.05 -40.36 -15.20
CA TRP A 534 3.92 -39.80 -15.96
C TRP A 534 4.40 -38.77 -16.99
N ILE A 535 5.33 -37.89 -16.64
CA ILE A 535 5.98 -36.95 -17.56
C ILE A 535 6.61 -37.72 -18.74
N ASP A 536 7.33 -38.80 -18.44
CA ASP A 536 8.00 -39.67 -19.41
C ASP A 536 7.05 -40.30 -20.45
N GLU A 537 5.75 -40.45 -20.16
CA GLU A 537 4.76 -40.97 -21.12
C GLU A 537 4.48 -39.99 -22.27
N TYR A 538 4.76 -38.69 -22.09
CA TYR A 538 4.58 -37.63 -23.09
C TYR A 538 5.87 -37.32 -23.87
N ASN A 539 6.97 -38.00 -23.57
CA ASN A 539 8.25 -37.82 -24.28
C ASN A 539 8.16 -38.26 -25.75
N GLY A 540 8.75 -37.44 -26.63
CA GLY A 540 8.80 -37.70 -28.07
C GLY A 540 7.56 -37.26 -28.87
N ILE A 541 6.61 -36.56 -28.23
CA ILE A 541 5.61 -35.75 -28.93
C ILE A 541 6.33 -34.55 -29.58
N THR A 542 6.04 -34.29 -30.85
CA THR A 542 6.67 -33.23 -31.65
C THR A 542 5.65 -32.43 -32.44
N THR A 543 6.09 -31.41 -33.18
CA THR A 543 5.23 -30.68 -34.14
C THR A 543 4.63 -31.58 -35.23
N ALA A 544 5.25 -32.73 -35.52
CA ALA A 544 4.72 -33.71 -36.46
C ALA A 544 3.45 -34.43 -35.94
N ASP A 545 3.20 -34.39 -34.63
CA ASP A 545 2.05 -35.01 -33.97
C ASP A 545 0.88 -34.02 -33.80
N PHE A 546 1.09 -32.74 -34.10
CA PHE A 546 0.04 -31.72 -34.00
C PHE A 546 -1.09 -31.95 -35.02
N MET A 547 -2.31 -32.00 -34.51
CA MET A 547 -3.52 -32.09 -35.31
C MET A 547 -4.54 -31.07 -34.79
N ALA A 548 -4.78 -30.01 -35.58
CA ALA A 548 -5.74 -28.97 -35.25
C ALA A 548 -7.10 -29.55 -34.80
N GLY A 549 -7.51 -29.20 -33.58
CA GLY A 549 -8.73 -29.69 -32.95
C GLY A 549 -8.57 -30.93 -32.06
N GLN A 550 -7.40 -31.58 -32.03
CA GLN A 550 -7.07 -32.64 -31.06
C GLN A 550 -6.20 -32.08 -29.92
N ASN A 551 -5.79 -32.95 -29.00
CA ASN A 551 -4.81 -32.67 -27.95
C ASN A 551 -3.88 -33.89 -27.86
N SER A 552 -2.57 -33.67 -27.80
CA SER A 552 -1.55 -34.71 -27.62
C SER A 552 -1.23 -34.98 -26.13
N TYR A 553 -1.73 -34.12 -25.24
CA TYR A 553 -1.50 -34.09 -23.81
C TYR A 553 -2.82 -34.34 -23.05
N ILE A 554 -2.83 -34.12 -21.73
CA ILE A 554 -4.02 -34.31 -20.88
C ILE A 554 -5.19 -33.43 -21.38
N THR A 555 -6.37 -34.02 -21.51
CA THR A 555 -7.59 -33.35 -21.97
C THR A 555 -8.45 -32.80 -20.83
N ASP A 556 -9.25 -31.77 -21.15
CA ASP A 556 -10.28 -31.23 -20.24
C ASP A 556 -11.33 -32.30 -19.84
N GLU A 557 -11.49 -33.35 -20.66
CA GLU A 557 -12.31 -34.53 -20.36
C GLU A 557 -11.67 -35.39 -19.25
N GLU A 558 -10.36 -35.67 -19.34
CA GLU A 558 -9.62 -36.40 -18.29
C GLU A 558 -9.52 -35.63 -16.97
N ILE A 559 -9.33 -34.31 -17.01
CA ILE A 559 -9.28 -33.45 -15.82
C ILE A 559 -10.62 -33.47 -15.08
N ARG A 560 -11.73 -33.30 -15.82
CA ARG A 560 -13.06 -33.35 -15.23
C ARG A 560 -13.40 -34.75 -14.72
N ASP A 561 -13.11 -35.81 -15.48
CA ASP A 561 -13.37 -37.19 -15.06
C ASP A 561 -12.57 -37.57 -13.79
N TRP A 562 -11.38 -37.00 -13.59
CA TRP A 562 -10.65 -37.10 -12.32
C TRP A 562 -11.39 -36.39 -11.17
N ALA A 563 -11.79 -35.12 -11.38
CA ALA A 563 -12.47 -34.32 -10.37
C ALA A 563 -13.83 -34.91 -9.97
N GLU A 564 -14.64 -35.37 -10.93
CA GLU A 564 -15.87 -36.13 -10.70
C GLU A 564 -15.63 -37.35 -9.79
N GLY A 565 -14.56 -38.10 -10.05
CA GLY A 565 -14.13 -39.23 -9.21
C GLY A 565 -13.67 -38.83 -7.80
N ARG A 566 -12.99 -37.69 -7.65
CA ARG A 566 -12.52 -37.16 -6.34
C ARG A 566 -13.67 -36.62 -5.49
N LEU A 567 -14.61 -35.89 -6.09
CA LEU A 567 -15.78 -35.30 -5.45
C LEU A 567 -16.93 -36.30 -5.26
N ASN A 568 -16.95 -37.39 -6.04
CA ASN A 568 -18.09 -38.30 -6.18
C ASN A 568 -19.36 -37.52 -6.60
N ASP A 569 -19.22 -36.68 -7.63
CA ASP A 569 -20.31 -35.91 -8.23
C ASP A 569 -20.26 -35.96 -9.77
N ASP A 570 -21.38 -35.68 -10.43
CA ASP A 570 -21.57 -35.67 -11.89
C ASP A 570 -21.51 -34.22 -12.39
N LEU A 571 -20.28 -33.72 -12.61
CA LEU A 571 -20.01 -32.31 -12.92
C LEU A 571 -20.53 -31.90 -14.30
N ASN A 572 -20.53 -32.81 -15.29
CA ASN A 572 -21.04 -32.52 -16.64
C ASN A 572 -22.57 -32.75 -16.81
N GLY A 573 -23.21 -33.48 -15.89
CA GLY A 573 -24.64 -33.81 -15.91
C GLY A 573 -25.04 -34.89 -16.93
N ASP A 574 -24.12 -35.74 -17.38
CA ASP A 574 -24.37 -36.79 -18.37
C ASP A 574 -25.04 -38.05 -17.77
N GLY A 575 -25.07 -38.16 -16.45
CA GLY A 575 -25.64 -39.25 -15.69
C GLY A 575 -24.63 -40.31 -15.24
N THR A 576 -23.33 -40.06 -15.42
CA THR A 576 -22.24 -40.88 -14.89
C THR A 576 -21.20 -40.04 -14.15
N ILE A 577 -20.56 -40.64 -13.14
CA ILE A 577 -19.40 -40.04 -12.47
C ILE A 577 -18.18 -40.62 -13.19
N GLY A 578 -17.36 -39.75 -13.76
CA GLY A 578 -16.10 -40.07 -14.43
C GLY A 578 -15.05 -40.70 -13.50
N SER A 579 -13.95 -41.15 -14.09
CA SER A 579 -12.81 -41.65 -13.31
C SER A 579 -11.52 -41.62 -14.12
N ALA A 580 -10.46 -41.03 -13.58
CA ALA A 580 -9.10 -41.16 -14.10
C ALA A 580 -8.40 -42.45 -13.64
N ALA A 581 -7.28 -42.78 -14.28
CA ALA A 581 -6.49 -43.98 -13.99
C ALA A 581 -5.51 -43.79 -12.80
N ASP A 582 -5.02 -42.56 -12.63
CA ASP A 582 -4.11 -42.10 -11.58
C ASP A 582 -4.29 -40.57 -11.40
N ASP A 583 -3.56 -39.98 -10.44
CA ASP A 583 -3.70 -38.58 -10.06
C ASP A 583 -2.81 -37.60 -10.86
N ARG A 584 -2.30 -38.00 -12.03
CA ARG A 584 -1.35 -37.17 -12.81
C ARG A 584 -1.85 -35.76 -13.12
N VAL A 585 -3.17 -35.58 -13.27
CA VAL A 585 -3.76 -34.28 -13.63
C VAL A 585 -3.50 -33.23 -12.55
N ALA A 586 -3.47 -33.63 -11.27
CA ALA A 586 -3.19 -32.74 -10.14
C ALA A 586 -1.78 -32.14 -10.17
N PHE A 587 -0.81 -32.84 -10.79
CA PHE A 587 0.60 -32.46 -10.82
C PHE A 587 1.07 -31.94 -12.18
N LEU A 588 0.37 -32.23 -13.27
CA LEU A 588 0.74 -31.83 -14.64
C LEU A 588 -0.14 -30.71 -15.21
N GLU A 589 -1.37 -30.55 -14.72
CA GLU A 589 -2.36 -29.55 -15.13
C GLU A 589 -2.97 -28.86 -13.89
N SER A 590 -2.12 -28.51 -12.91
CA SER A 590 -2.52 -28.19 -11.53
C SER A 590 -3.59 -27.11 -11.40
N ARG A 591 -3.47 -25.95 -12.08
CA ARG A 591 -4.52 -24.90 -12.10
C ARG A 591 -5.90 -25.47 -12.48
N LYS A 592 -5.99 -26.17 -13.62
CA LYS A 592 -7.25 -26.75 -14.12
C LYS A 592 -7.79 -27.85 -13.22
N ALA A 593 -6.91 -28.62 -12.58
CA ALA A 593 -7.28 -29.64 -11.62
C ALA A 593 -7.86 -29.04 -10.32
N ALA A 594 -7.29 -27.92 -9.85
CA ALA A 594 -7.79 -27.18 -8.69
C ALA A 594 -9.16 -26.53 -8.99
N ALA A 595 -9.28 -25.82 -10.12
CA ALA A 595 -10.53 -25.26 -10.61
C ALA A 595 -11.64 -26.32 -10.73
N ALA A 596 -11.32 -27.50 -11.29
CA ALA A 596 -12.27 -28.60 -11.42
C ALA A 596 -12.69 -29.22 -10.08
N LEU A 597 -11.91 -29.05 -9.01
CA LEU A 597 -12.29 -29.41 -7.64
C LEU A 597 -13.14 -28.33 -6.94
N GLY A 598 -13.19 -27.10 -7.47
CA GLY A 598 -13.84 -25.94 -6.85
C GLY A 598 -12.97 -25.17 -5.87
N ALA A 599 -11.65 -25.18 -6.07
CA ALA A 599 -10.75 -24.17 -5.49
C ALA A 599 -10.99 -22.80 -6.15
N SER A 600 -10.58 -21.71 -5.50
CA SER A 600 -10.72 -20.36 -6.05
C SER A 600 -9.59 -20.11 -7.04
N ASP A 601 -9.93 -19.93 -8.31
CA ASP A 601 -9.02 -19.81 -9.46
C ASP A 601 -9.03 -18.41 -10.11
N GLU A 602 -9.53 -17.40 -9.38
CA GLU A 602 -9.67 -16.03 -9.88
C GLU A 602 -8.48 -15.10 -9.59
N TRP A 603 -7.47 -15.57 -8.83
CA TRP A 603 -6.31 -14.75 -8.46
C TRP A 603 -5.53 -14.29 -9.70
N ASN A 604 -4.96 -13.09 -9.62
CA ASN A 604 -4.22 -12.48 -10.73
C ASN A 604 -2.94 -11.81 -10.22
N LYS A 605 -1.80 -12.20 -10.79
CA LYS A 605 -0.46 -11.68 -10.53
C LYS A 605 0.00 -11.81 -9.06
N MET A 606 -0.03 -13.04 -8.54
CA MET A 606 0.53 -13.38 -7.23
C MET A 606 2.04 -13.54 -7.34
N GLU A 607 2.78 -12.58 -6.80
CA GLU A 607 4.24 -12.53 -6.90
C GLU A 607 4.89 -13.20 -5.67
N GLY A 608 5.96 -12.63 -5.12
CA GLY A 608 6.72 -13.22 -4.01
C GLY A 608 5.89 -13.48 -2.74
N ILE A 609 5.99 -14.70 -2.21
CA ILE A 609 5.46 -15.10 -0.90
C ILE A 609 6.61 -15.38 0.08
N VAL A 610 6.63 -14.74 1.25
CA VAL A 610 7.80 -14.75 2.16
C VAL A 610 7.48 -14.75 3.66
N PHE A 611 8.29 -15.48 4.43
CA PHE A 611 8.21 -15.62 5.89
C PHE A 611 9.61 -15.53 6.52
N ASN A 612 9.75 -14.80 7.64
CA ASN A 612 10.97 -14.81 8.45
C ASN A 612 10.71 -15.48 9.82
N PRO A 613 11.41 -16.56 10.19
CA PRO A 613 11.24 -17.20 11.50
C PRO A 613 11.65 -16.36 12.72
N ASN A 614 12.39 -15.26 12.52
CA ASN A 614 12.73 -14.30 13.56
C ASN A 614 11.60 -13.28 13.81
N ALA A 615 10.72 -13.06 12.82
CA ALA A 615 9.50 -12.26 12.91
C ALA A 615 8.27 -13.12 12.54
N PRO A 616 7.91 -14.13 13.35
CA PRO A 616 7.11 -15.28 12.94
C PRO A 616 5.60 -15.04 12.87
N ASP A 617 5.13 -13.80 13.06
CA ASP A 617 3.70 -13.49 13.23
C ASP A 617 2.91 -13.62 11.92
N HIS A 618 3.54 -13.29 10.78
CA HIS A 618 2.89 -13.20 9.47
C HIS A 618 3.74 -13.78 8.33
N LEU A 619 3.03 -14.38 7.36
CA LEU A 619 3.51 -14.64 6.01
C LEU A 619 3.03 -13.48 5.11
N TYR A 620 3.84 -13.00 4.18
CA TYR A 620 3.46 -11.89 3.29
C TYR A 620 3.42 -12.36 1.83
N LEU A 621 2.50 -11.80 1.05
CA LEU A 621 2.33 -12.05 -0.39
C LEU A 621 2.21 -10.71 -1.14
N ALA A 622 3.00 -10.54 -2.19
CA ALA A 622 2.85 -9.45 -3.14
C ALA A 622 1.83 -9.80 -4.23
N MET A 623 1.09 -8.80 -4.70
CA MET A 623 0.11 -8.90 -5.77
C MET A 623 0.27 -7.69 -6.71
N SER A 624 0.88 -7.84 -7.88
CA SER A 624 1.33 -6.66 -8.65
C SER A 624 0.20 -5.89 -9.35
N ASP A 625 -0.98 -6.49 -9.55
CA ASP A 625 -2.10 -5.92 -10.31
C ASP A 625 -3.45 -6.61 -10.02
N VAL A 626 -4.35 -5.97 -9.25
CA VAL A 626 -5.69 -6.49 -8.92
C VAL A 626 -6.71 -6.02 -9.95
N ARG A 627 -7.18 -6.93 -10.82
CA ARG A 627 -8.23 -6.71 -11.84
C ARG A 627 -8.72 -8.05 -12.43
N TYR A 628 -9.42 -7.98 -13.57
CA TYR A 628 -9.99 -9.11 -14.29
C TYR A 628 -10.90 -9.93 -13.37
N ASP A 629 -10.72 -11.24 -13.31
CA ASP A 629 -11.62 -12.18 -12.64
C ASP A 629 -11.71 -11.93 -11.12
N MET A 630 -10.70 -11.30 -10.49
CA MET A 630 -10.81 -10.75 -9.12
C MET A 630 -11.79 -9.57 -8.96
N SER A 631 -12.44 -9.11 -10.03
CA SER A 631 -13.16 -7.81 -10.09
C SER A 631 -14.30 -7.76 -11.12
N ASP A 632 -14.79 -8.92 -11.56
CA ASP A 632 -15.79 -9.02 -12.65
C ASP A 632 -17.24 -9.21 -12.18
N GLY A 633 -17.45 -9.34 -10.85
CA GLY A 633 -18.75 -9.62 -10.25
C GLY A 633 -19.13 -11.10 -10.13
N GLN A 634 -18.21 -12.05 -10.36
CA GLN A 634 -18.43 -13.49 -10.22
C GLN A 634 -17.54 -14.13 -9.14
N GLY A 635 -17.73 -15.44 -8.90
CA GLY A 635 -16.77 -16.26 -8.16
C GLY A 635 -16.83 -16.21 -6.62
N ASP A 636 -15.73 -16.63 -6.01
CA ASP A 636 -15.40 -16.49 -4.58
C ASP A 636 -14.64 -15.15 -4.30
N ILE A 637 -14.13 -14.44 -5.33
CA ILE A 637 -13.38 -13.16 -5.22
C ILE A 637 -13.96 -12.06 -6.15
N ASP A 638 -14.46 -10.96 -5.58
CA ASP A 638 -14.96 -9.77 -6.29
C ASP A 638 -14.61 -8.46 -5.54
N VAL A 639 -13.47 -7.87 -5.86
CA VAL A 639 -12.95 -6.62 -5.26
C VAL A 639 -12.69 -5.52 -6.29
N THR A 640 -12.63 -4.27 -5.84
CA THR A 640 -12.33 -3.09 -6.66
C THR A 640 -10.93 -3.19 -7.26
N GLN A 641 -10.77 -2.75 -8.51
CA GLN A 641 -9.49 -2.86 -9.20
C GLN A 641 -8.43 -1.96 -8.55
N ASN A 642 -7.30 -2.54 -8.12
CA ASN A 642 -6.09 -1.79 -7.81
C ASN A 642 -5.01 -2.09 -8.86
N ARG A 643 -4.78 -1.12 -9.76
CA ARG A 643 -3.81 -1.21 -10.84
C ARG A 643 -2.36 -0.99 -10.39
N CYS A 644 -2.12 -0.49 -9.18
CA CYS A 644 -0.80 -0.33 -8.59
C CYS A 644 -0.45 -1.50 -7.64
N GLY A 645 -1.32 -2.51 -7.52
CA GLY A 645 -1.06 -3.72 -6.74
C GLY A 645 -1.21 -3.55 -5.22
N ILE A 646 -1.06 -4.65 -4.50
CA ILE A 646 -1.34 -4.78 -3.07
C ILE A 646 -0.29 -5.69 -2.43
N VAL A 647 0.12 -5.40 -1.19
CA VAL A 647 0.79 -6.39 -0.33
C VAL A 647 -0.23 -6.90 0.69
N TYR A 648 -0.37 -8.22 0.74
CA TYR A 648 -1.19 -8.93 1.72
C TYR A 648 -0.31 -9.49 2.84
N ARG A 649 -0.82 -9.44 4.08
CA ARG A 649 -0.36 -10.31 5.17
C ARG A 649 -1.25 -11.54 5.24
N MET A 650 -0.74 -12.61 5.83
CA MET A 650 -1.44 -13.86 6.06
C MET A 650 -1.17 -14.34 7.47
N THR A 651 -2.21 -14.73 8.20
CA THR A 651 -2.08 -15.30 9.55
C THR A 651 -2.16 -16.82 9.51
N LEU A 652 -1.37 -17.45 10.38
CA LEU A 652 -1.14 -18.90 10.41
C LEU A 652 -1.79 -19.53 11.65
N ASP A 653 -2.29 -20.76 11.53
CA ASP A 653 -2.70 -21.57 12.68
C ASP A 653 -1.56 -22.43 13.26
N ASP A 654 -1.82 -23.11 14.38
CA ASP A 654 -0.87 -24.01 15.06
C ASP A 654 -0.35 -25.16 14.17
N ASP A 655 -1.05 -25.50 13.09
CA ASP A 655 -0.72 -26.54 12.10
C ASP A 655 -0.09 -25.93 10.82
N TRP A 656 0.39 -24.67 10.89
CA TRP A 656 1.00 -23.89 9.80
C TRP A 656 0.10 -23.58 8.60
N ASN A 657 -1.22 -23.69 8.74
CA ASN A 657 -2.16 -23.30 7.68
C ASN A 657 -2.41 -21.80 7.70
N VAL A 658 -2.26 -21.13 6.56
CA VAL A 658 -2.90 -19.82 6.35
C VAL A 658 -4.40 -20.01 6.48
N ASN A 659 -5.01 -19.25 7.38
CA ASN A 659 -6.46 -19.27 7.64
C ASN A 659 -7.14 -17.95 7.24
N ARG A 660 -6.35 -16.88 7.04
CA ARG A 660 -6.81 -15.52 6.77
C ARG A 660 -5.75 -14.77 5.95
N ILE A 661 -6.20 -14.00 4.94
CA ILE A 661 -5.39 -13.12 4.08
C ILE A 661 -5.97 -11.71 4.20
N GLU A 662 -5.14 -10.68 4.43
CA GLU A 662 -5.58 -9.30 4.65
C GLU A 662 -4.67 -8.28 3.94
N PRO A 663 -5.22 -7.27 3.25
CA PRO A 663 -4.41 -6.23 2.63
C PRO A 663 -3.77 -5.35 3.72
N VAL A 664 -2.46 -5.07 3.58
CA VAL A 664 -1.72 -4.19 4.51
C VAL A 664 -1.11 -2.97 3.82
N ILE A 665 -0.88 -3.05 2.51
CA ILE A 665 -0.43 -1.92 1.69
C ILE A 665 -1.24 -1.94 0.40
N SER A 666 -1.96 -0.86 0.12
CA SER A 666 -2.66 -0.65 -1.14
C SER A 666 -1.86 0.34 -1.98
N GLY A 667 -1.42 -0.08 -3.17
CA GLY A 667 -0.63 0.76 -4.07
C GLY A 667 -1.45 1.88 -4.72
N GLY A 668 -0.75 2.86 -5.28
CA GLY A 668 -1.35 4.05 -5.91
C GLY A 668 -1.42 5.28 -4.97
N PRO A 669 -2.03 6.39 -5.40
CA PRO A 669 -3.12 6.47 -6.37
C PRO A 669 -2.74 6.19 -7.83
N TYR A 670 -3.71 5.73 -8.61
CA TYR A 670 -3.57 5.41 -10.04
C TYR A 670 -4.24 6.47 -10.94
N THR A 671 -3.47 7.08 -11.84
CA THR A 671 -3.91 8.07 -12.82
C THR A 671 -3.64 7.59 -14.25
N SER A 672 -4.65 6.99 -14.89
CA SER A 672 -4.58 6.41 -16.25
C SER A 672 -4.19 7.34 -17.41
N SER A 673 -4.03 8.64 -17.15
CA SER A 673 -3.64 9.66 -18.13
C SER A 673 -2.22 10.23 -17.91
N ALA A 674 -1.56 9.83 -16.83
CA ALA A 674 -0.18 10.18 -16.55
C ALA A 674 0.78 9.39 -17.47
N THR A 675 2.05 9.80 -17.53
CA THR A 675 3.11 9.06 -18.25
C THR A 675 3.52 7.79 -17.50
N TYR A 676 3.46 7.87 -16.17
CA TYR A 676 3.70 6.82 -15.21
C TYR A 676 2.45 6.81 -14.34
N GLU A 677 1.64 5.75 -14.42
CA GLU A 677 0.26 5.80 -13.95
C GLU A 677 0.09 5.66 -12.44
N CYS A 678 1.13 5.35 -11.66
CA CYS A 678 1.06 5.35 -10.19
C CYS A 678 1.83 6.55 -9.61
N ASP A 679 1.42 7.06 -8.44
CA ASP A 679 2.16 8.13 -7.76
C ASP A 679 3.53 7.65 -7.30
N VAL A 680 4.58 8.36 -7.71
CA VAL A 680 5.99 8.09 -7.40
C VAL A 680 6.31 8.02 -5.90
N ASN A 681 5.41 8.49 -5.03
CA ASN A 681 5.54 8.46 -3.56
C ASN A 681 4.78 7.32 -2.88
N ASN A 682 4.20 6.43 -3.68
CA ASN A 682 3.45 5.27 -3.21
C ASN A 682 3.94 4.01 -3.92
N LEU A 683 3.52 2.84 -3.41
CA LEU A 683 3.83 1.54 -4.01
C LEU A 683 3.17 1.37 -5.39
N ALA A 684 3.89 0.80 -6.35
CA ALA A 684 3.34 0.33 -7.62
C ALA A 684 3.96 -0.98 -8.12
N GLY A 685 3.13 -2.00 -8.30
CA GLY A 685 3.56 -3.32 -8.77
C GLY A 685 4.52 -4.01 -7.79
N PRO A 686 4.11 -4.24 -6.53
CA PRO A 686 4.92 -5.06 -5.61
C PRO A 686 5.17 -6.44 -6.20
N ASP A 687 6.40 -6.90 -6.08
CA ASP A 687 6.88 -8.17 -6.60
C ASP A 687 7.75 -8.86 -5.54
N ASN A 688 9.05 -8.57 -5.54
CA ASN A 688 10.03 -9.23 -4.70
C ASN A 688 9.86 -8.73 -3.25
N LEU A 689 9.72 -9.64 -2.29
CA LEU A 689 9.58 -9.31 -0.87
C LEU A 689 10.74 -9.85 -0.03
N ALA A 690 11.06 -9.18 1.09
CA ALA A 690 11.90 -9.75 2.15
C ALA A 690 11.48 -9.22 3.53
N VAL A 691 11.24 -10.11 4.49
CA VAL A 691 10.87 -9.75 5.87
C VAL A 691 12.11 -9.72 6.75
N LEU A 692 12.34 -8.60 7.43
CA LEU A 692 13.48 -8.38 8.32
C LEU A 692 13.27 -9.01 9.70
N ASP A 693 14.35 -9.19 10.46
CA ASP A 693 14.33 -9.82 11.79
C ASP A 693 13.52 -9.04 12.84
N ASP A 694 13.20 -7.77 12.57
CA ASP A 694 12.34 -6.91 13.41
C ASP A 694 10.89 -6.80 12.91
N GLY A 695 10.53 -7.54 11.86
CA GLY A 695 9.19 -7.56 11.27
C GLY A 695 8.92 -6.52 10.19
N ARG A 696 9.83 -5.56 9.95
CA ARG A 696 9.72 -4.65 8.79
C ARG A 696 9.87 -5.42 7.48
N VAL A 697 9.25 -4.92 6.41
CA VAL A 697 9.23 -5.61 5.10
C VAL A 697 9.87 -4.74 4.03
N LEU A 698 10.81 -5.32 3.30
CA LEU A 698 11.33 -4.77 2.05
C LEU A 698 10.44 -5.21 0.89
N ILE A 699 10.09 -4.27 0.02
CA ILE A 699 9.20 -4.49 -1.13
C ILE A 699 9.88 -3.91 -2.36
N GLY A 700 10.26 -4.78 -3.30
CA GLY A 700 10.70 -4.42 -4.64
C GLY A 700 9.52 -4.25 -5.59
N GLU A 701 9.68 -3.36 -6.56
CA GLU A 701 8.71 -3.14 -7.62
C GLU A 701 9.14 -3.80 -8.95
N ASP A 702 8.22 -4.53 -9.58
CA ASP A 702 8.16 -4.67 -11.04
C ASP A 702 6.96 -3.90 -11.56
N THR A 703 7.22 -2.73 -12.15
CA THR A 703 6.17 -2.05 -12.88
C THR A 703 6.64 -1.14 -14.02
N GLY A 704 5.82 -1.07 -15.07
CA GLY A 704 5.90 -0.03 -16.10
C GLY A 704 5.20 1.28 -15.73
N LYS A 705 4.58 1.34 -14.53
CA LYS A 705 3.77 2.46 -14.03
C LYS A 705 4.58 3.50 -13.24
N HIS A 706 5.89 3.29 -13.10
CA HIS A 706 6.89 4.19 -12.55
C HIS A 706 8.04 4.37 -13.55
N GLU A 707 8.75 5.51 -13.51
CA GLU A 707 9.97 5.72 -14.33
C GLU A 707 11.13 4.84 -13.86
N ASN A 708 11.22 4.68 -12.54
CA ASN A 708 12.22 3.90 -11.85
C ASN A 708 11.47 3.06 -10.82
N ASN A 709 11.56 1.74 -10.94
CA ASN A 709 11.12 0.86 -9.86
C ASN A 709 12.00 1.08 -8.61
N MET A 710 11.42 0.78 -7.46
CA MET A 710 11.95 1.16 -6.16
C MET A 710 12.08 -0.05 -5.23
N VAL A 711 12.89 0.09 -4.19
CA VAL A 711 12.70 -0.71 -2.97
C VAL A 711 12.14 0.21 -1.90
N TRP A 712 11.03 -0.23 -1.31
CA TRP A 712 10.41 0.38 -0.14
C TRP A 712 10.76 -0.43 1.11
N LEU A 713 11.00 0.26 2.22
CA LEU A 713 10.96 -0.31 3.57
C LEU A 713 9.62 0.09 4.18
N TRP A 714 8.79 -0.90 4.50
CA TRP A 714 7.52 -0.71 5.19
C TRP A 714 7.64 -1.13 6.66
N GLU A 715 7.12 -0.28 7.54
CA GLU A 715 6.96 -0.57 8.96
C GLU A 715 5.50 -0.99 9.23
N PRO A 716 5.25 -2.25 9.65
CA PRO A 716 3.93 -2.68 10.04
C PRO A 716 3.45 -1.80 11.19
N THR A 717 2.26 -1.22 11.07
CA THR A 717 1.56 -0.62 12.21
C THR A 717 1.37 -1.69 13.28
N SER A 718 1.82 -1.44 14.51
CA SER A 718 1.55 -2.29 15.65
C SER A 718 0.06 -2.59 15.74
N GLU A 719 -0.32 -3.88 15.72
CA GLU A 719 -1.71 -4.26 15.96
C GLU A 719 -2.08 -3.79 17.38
N PRO A 720 -3.09 -2.91 17.52
CA PRO A 720 -3.36 -2.25 18.79
C PRO A 720 -3.88 -3.28 19.80
N GLU A 721 -3.13 -3.49 20.89
CA GLU A 721 -3.44 -4.52 21.86
C GLU A 721 -4.80 -4.27 22.52
N ILE A 722 -5.50 -5.37 22.79
CA ILE A 722 -6.60 -5.36 23.77
C ILE A 722 -5.94 -5.18 25.14
N TRP A 723 -6.33 -4.12 25.85
CA TRP A 723 -5.85 -3.74 27.18
C TRP A 723 -5.36 -4.91 28.04
N ASP A 724 -4.07 -4.86 28.40
CA ASP A 724 -3.33 -5.92 29.10
C ASP A 724 -3.74 -6.13 30.57
N GLY A 725 -4.41 -5.13 31.16
CA GLY A 725 -4.83 -5.11 32.56
C GLY A 725 -4.08 -4.09 33.43
N GLU A 726 -3.09 -3.37 32.89
CA GLU A 726 -2.26 -2.43 33.64
C GLU A 726 -2.78 -0.98 33.57
N TYR A 727 -2.47 -0.21 34.59
CA TYR A 727 -3.02 1.14 34.83
C TYR A 727 -2.30 2.24 34.05
N ASP A 728 -2.04 2.01 32.77
CA ASP A 728 -1.19 2.88 31.95
C ASP A 728 -1.95 3.95 31.16
N ILE A 729 -3.26 3.77 30.94
CA ILE A 729 -4.13 4.81 30.36
C ILE A 729 -4.72 5.68 31.48
N ARG A 730 -4.39 6.98 31.51
CA ARG A 730 -4.77 7.89 32.62
C ARG A 730 -5.28 9.25 32.14
N PHE A 731 -6.20 9.85 32.89
CA PHE A 731 -6.50 11.28 32.79
C PHE A 731 -5.29 12.10 33.25
N THR A 732 -4.82 13.02 32.43
CA THR A 732 -3.62 13.83 32.73
C THR A 732 -3.92 15.31 32.92
N ARG A 733 -4.91 15.86 32.19
CA ARG A 733 -5.37 17.25 32.33
C ARG A 733 -6.89 17.33 32.14
N ILE A 734 -7.56 18.18 32.92
CA ILE A 734 -8.96 18.54 32.68
C ILE A 734 -9.20 20.04 32.92
N MET A 735 -10.12 20.64 32.18
CA MET A 735 -10.57 22.02 32.37
C MET A 735 -12.10 22.05 32.56
N PRO A 736 -12.60 21.87 33.79
CA PRO A 736 -14.03 21.68 34.01
C PRO A 736 -14.86 22.96 33.94
N GLY A 737 -14.22 24.12 34.14
CA GLY A 737 -14.84 25.43 33.99
C GLY A 737 -14.42 26.04 32.67
N GLU A 738 -15.31 25.98 31.68
CA GLU A 738 -15.15 26.58 30.36
C GLU A 738 -14.83 28.10 30.42
N VAL A 739 -14.39 28.67 29.31
CA VAL A 739 -14.50 30.12 29.11
C VAL A 739 -15.98 30.44 28.83
N PRO A 740 -16.60 31.47 29.43
CA PRO A 740 -18.05 31.62 29.37
C PRO A 740 -18.54 31.83 27.94
N ASP A 741 -19.62 31.13 27.58
CA ASP A 741 -20.23 31.14 26.24
C ASP A 741 -19.28 30.57 25.14
N ARG A 742 -18.43 29.58 25.47
CA ARG A 742 -17.44 28.99 24.53
C ARG A 742 -17.55 27.48 24.34
N GLU A 743 -18.23 26.71 25.19
CA GLU A 743 -18.42 25.25 25.06
C GLU A 743 -17.07 24.52 24.91
N ASN A 744 -16.04 25.01 25.61
CA ASN A 744 -14.65 24.59 25.46
C ASN A 744 -14.04 23.99 26.73
N ASP A 745 -14.87 23.38 27.58
CA ASP A 745 -14.38 22.41 28.57
C ASP A 745 -13.76 21.20 27.85
N TRP A 746 -12.80 20.56 28.52
CA TRP A 746 -12.04 19.46 27.91
C TRP A 746 -11.39 18.56 28.96
N LEU A 747 -11.08 17.35 28.52
CA LEU A 747 -10.27 16.38 29.23
C LEU A 747 -9.18 15.82 28.31
N GLU A 748 -8.10 15.34 28.90
CA GLU A 748 -7.03 14.64 28.20
C GLU A 748 -6.80 13.29 28.85
N ILE A 749 -6.58 12.29 28.00
CA ILE A 749 -6.16 10.94 28.36
C ILE A 749 -4.81 10.68 27.70
N THR A 750 -3.88 10.07 28.43
CA THR A 750 -2.53 9.72 27.97
C THR A 750 -2.28 8.23 28.15
N ASN A 751 -1.65 7.60 27.16
CA ASN A 751 -1.14 6.23 27.23
C ASN A 751 0.33 6.27 27.70
N PHE A 752 0.58 5.85 28.95
CA PHE A 752 1.94 5.71 29.50
C PHE A 752 2.53 4.31 29.25
N GLY A 753 1.79 3.43 28.57
CA GLY A 753 2.18 2.06 28.27
C GLY A 753 3.15 1.97 27.09
N GLY A 754 3.73 0.79 26.93
CA GLY A 754 4.72 0.51 25.88
C GLY A 754 4.14 0.02 24.55
N GLN A 755 2.81 -0.02 24.39
CA GLN A 755 2.08 -0.54 23.23
C GLN A 755 0.87 0.35 22.91
N ASP A 756 0.40 0.29 21.67
CA ASP A 756 -0.81 0.97 21.22
C ASP A 756 -2.05 0.27 21.79
N VAL A 757 -3.07 1.03 22.21
CA VAL A 757 -4.26 0.45 22.87
C VAL A 757 -5.54 0.80 22.11
N ASN A 758 -6.35 -0.23 21.81
CA ASN A 758 -7.67 -0.06 21.22
C ASN A 758 -8.71 0.29 22.30
N LEU A 759 -9.27 1.50 22.25
CA LEU A 759 -10.26 1.98 23.22
C LEU A 759 -11.71 1.55 22.91
N ARG A 760 -11.96 0.65 21.95
CA ARG A 760 -13.33 0.23 21.59
C ARG A 760 -14.16 -0.24 22.78
N GLY A 761 -15.30 0.41 23.00
CA GLY A 761 -16.26 0.03 24.05
C GLY A 761 -15.80 0.40 25.47
N TRP A 762 -14.66 1.07 25.63
CA TRP A 762 -14.30 1.73 26.89
C TRP A 762 -15.28 2.86 27.19
N THR A 763 -15.46 3.23 28.47
CA THR A 763 -16.34 4.33 28.86
C THR A 763 -15.67 5.40 29.71
N ILE A 764 -16.10 6.66 29.52
CA ILE A 764 -15.92 7.75 30.48
C ILE A 764 -17.24 7.94 31.24
N ASP A 765 -17.23 7.54 32.50
CA ASP A 765 -18.35 7.66 33.42
C ASP A 765 -18.23 8.96 34.23
N ARG A 766 -19.05 9.97 33.90
CA ARG A 766 -19.12 11.21 34.69
C ARG A 766 -20.17 11.12 35.78
N ILE A 767 -19.70 11.07 37.02
CA ILE A 767 -20.48 10.85 38.24
C ILE A 767 -20.88 12.17 38.91
N ARG A 768 -22.09 12.16 39.48
CA ARG A 768 -22.68 13.18 40.37
C ARG A 768 -23.55 12.46 41.41
N SER A 769 -24.28 13.20 42.24
CA SER A 769 -25.23 12.66 43.25
C SER A 769 -26.50 11.98 42.66
N THR A 770 -26.44 11.54 41.40
CA THR A 770 -27.52 10.89 40.62
C THR A 770 -26.90 9.80 39.73
N THR A 771 -27.71 9.13 38.90
CA THR A 771 -27.20 8.20 37.86
C THR A 771 -26.03 8.82 37.08
N PRO A 772 -24.92 8.09 36.86
CA PRO A 772 -23.82 8.53 36.02
C PRO A 772 -24.27 8.82 34.58
N TRP A 773 -23.48 9.64 33.90
CA TRP A 773 -23.52 9.80 32.45
C TRP A 773 -22.37 9.00 31.86
N ILE A 774 -22.64 8.24 30.80
CA ILE A 774 -21.72 7.26 30.23
C ILE A 774 -21.49 7.64 28.77
N SER A 775 -20.24 7.95 28.46
CA SER A 775 -19.73 8.19 27.10
C SER A 775 -18.90 6.97 26.70
N GLU A 776 -19.22 6.32 25.59
CA GLU A 776 -18.59 5.06 25.14
C GLU A 776 -17.81 5.29 23.85
N PHE A 777 -16.57 4.83 23.79
CA PHE A 777 -15.67 4.96 22.64
C PHE A 777 -16.05 4.04 21.47
N GLY A 778 -15.98 4.59 20.25
CA GLY A 778 -16.14 3.88 18.99
C GLY A 778 -14.88 3.11 18.58
N GLN A 779 -14.48 3.16 17.31
CA GLN A 779 -13.11 2.79 16.94
C GLN A 779 -12.18 3.97 17.22
N PHE A 780 -11.24 3.76 18.12
CA PHE A 780 -10.21 4.73 18.47
C PHE A 780 -8.99 3.99 19.02
N ILE A 781 -7.82 4.29 18.45
CA ILE A 781 -6.52 3.77 18.87
C ILE A 781 -5.77 4.92 19.54
N LEU A 782 -5.11 4.66 20.67
CA LEU A 782 -4.23 5.62 21.33
C LEU A 782 -2.82 5.02 21.40
N GLY A 783 -1.87 5.61 20.68
CA GLY A 783 -0.53 5.05 20.53
C GLY A 783 0.30 5.05 21.81
N ALA A 784 1.38 4.26 21.85
CA ALA A 784 2.31 4.21 22.97
C ALA A 784 2.94 5.59 23.25
N GLY A 785 2.77 6.13 24.46
CA GLY A 785 3.24 7.46 24.83
C GLY A 785 2.37 8.64 24.36
N GLU A 786 1.29 8.39 23.62
CA GLU A 786 0.44 9.45 23.06
C GLU A 786 -0.56 10.05 24.07
N SER A 787 -1.04 11.26 23.77
CA SER A 787 -2.10 11.93 24.51
C SER A 787 -3.21 12.43 23.58
N VAL A 788 -4.47 12.15 23.92
CA VAL A 788 -5.64 12.65 23.21
C VAL A 788 -6.37 13.70 24.06
N VAL A 789 -6.59 14.88 23.48
CA VAL A 789 -7.41 15.95 24.08
C VAL A 789 -8.80 15.94 23.46
N LEU A 790 -9.83 15.80 24.30
CA LEU A 790 -11.23 15.70 23.92
C LEU A 790 -12.01 16.93 24.40
N SER A 791 -12.73 17.59 23.50
CA SER A 791 -13.62 18.73 23.80
C SER A 791 -14.89 18.67 22.95
N GLU A 792 -15.99 19.29 23.41
CA GLU A 792 -17.21 19.46 22.61
C GLU A 792 -17.06 20.57 21.56
N ASN A 793 -16.08 21.49 21.72
CA ASN A 793 -15.76 22.52 20.73
C ASN A 793 -14.24 22.76 20.58
N PRO A 794 -13.53 21.91 19.82
CA PRO A 794 -12.08 22.01 19.61
C PRO A 794 -11.62 23.36 19.02
N ALA A 795 -12.41 23.94 18.11
CA ALA A 795 -12.09 25.24 17.51
C ALA A 795 -12.07 26.36 18.55
N ASN A 796 -12.99 26.33 19.52
CA ASN A 796 -13.03 27.30 20.61
C ASN A 796 -11.92 27.07 21.64
N LEU A 797 -11.54 25.81 21.89
CA LEU A 797 -10.40 25.48 22.74
C LEU A 797 -9.07 25.93 22.12
N LEU A 798 -8.86 25.68 20.83
CA LEU A 798 -7.69 26.14 20.08
C LEU A 798 -7.59 27.67 20.07
N ALA A 799 -8.70 28.37 19.82
CA ALA A 799 -8.72 29.83 19.76
C ALA A 799 -8.50 30.53 21.13
N ASP A 800 -8.94 29.93 22.24
CA ASP A 800 -8.73 30.51 23.58
C ASP A 800 -7.41 30.08 24.23
N GLY A 801 -6.99 28.84 23.98
CA GLY A 801 -5.90 28.18 24.72
C GLY A 801 -4.66 27.85 23.91
N GLY A 802 -4.74 27.81 22.58
CA GLY A 802 -3.69 27.21 21.73
C GLY A 802 -3.58 25.69 21.90
N ILE A 803 -4.62 25.03 22.42
CA ILE A 803 -4.65 23.58 22.66
C ILE A 803 -5.36 22.93 21.48
N VAL A 804 -4.65 22.03 20.79
CA VAL A 804 -5.22 21.17 19.74
C VAL A 804 -6.02 20.05 20.43
N ALA A 805 -7.20 19.76 19.91
CA ALA A 805 -8.11 18.74 20.42
C ALA A 805 -8.94 18.16 19.27
N ILE A 806 -9.56 17.02 19.50
CA ILE A 806 -10.57 16.43 18.61
C ILE A 806 -11.96 16.55 19.24
N ASP A 807 -13.00 16.52 18.39
CA ASP A 807 -14.39 16.54 18.86
C ASP A 807 -14.69 15.21 19.57
N GLY A 808 -15.01 15.26 20.86
CA GLY A 808 -15.31 14.05 21.62
C GLY A 808 -16.51 13.27 21.07
N ASN A 809 -17.40 13.91 20.30
CA ASN A 809 -18.55 13.27 19.66
C ASN A 809 -18.20 12.52 18.36
N SER A 810 -16.98 12.67 17.80
CA SER A 810 -16.54 11.84 16.66
C SER A 810 -15.94 10.51 17.10
N VAL A 811 -15.35 10.46 18.31
CA VAL A 811 -14.68 9.26 18.85
C VAL A 811 -15.47 8.53 19.94
N MET A 812 -16.46 9.19 20.56
CA MET A 812 -17.40 8.59 21.50
C MET A 812 -18.84 8.81 21.03
N ASN A 813 -19.76 7.96 21.50
CA ASN A 813 -21.19 8.10 21.25
C ASN A 813 -21.83 9.39 21.81
N ASN A 814 -21.11 10.15 22.64
CA ASN A 814 -21.38 11.53 23.07
C ASN A 814 -20.21 12.03 23.95
N MET A 815 -19.86 13.31 23.90
CA MET A 815 -18.88 13.92 24.81
C MET A 815 -19.43 14.10 26.24
N PRO A 816 -18.70 13.71 27.30
CA PRO A 816 -19.16 13.91 28.68
C PRO A 816 -18.92 15.35 29.14
N TRP A 817 -19.95 16.21 29.07
CA TRP A 817 -19.86 17.60 29.57
C TRP A 817 -19.36 17.68 31.02
N LEU A 818 -18.30 18.45 31.27
CA LEU A 818 -17.72 18.60 32.59
C LEU A 818 -18.55 19.56 33.44
N VAL A 819 -18.43 19.45 34.77
CA VAL A 819 -19.04 20.43 35.68
C VAL A 819 -17.99 21.35 36.25
N ASP A 820 -18.28 22.66 36.35
CA ASP A 820 -17.40 23.65 36.98
C ASP A 820 -16.94 23.24 38.39
N TYR A 821 -17.81 22.54 39.13
CA TYR A 821 -17.61 22.18 40.53
C TYR A 821 -18.42 20.94 40.93
N GLY A 822 -17.88 20.10 41.81
CA GLY A 822 -18.59 18.96 42.41
C GLY A 822 -18.71 17.71 41.52
N GLY A 823 -17.74 17.49 40.62
CA GLY A 823 -17.75 16.38 39.65
C GLY A 823 -16.79 15.26 40.00
N ALA A 824 -17.00 14.12 39.35
CA ALA A 824 -16.02 13.06 39.22
C ALA A 824 -16.09 12.40 37.83
N LEU A 825 -14.96 11.87 37.36
CA LEU A 825 -14.83 11.05 36.16
C LEU A 825 -14.21 9.70 36.53
N GLN A 826 -14.63 8.64 35.85
CA GLN A 826 -13.95 7.34 35.82
C GLN A 826 -13.72 6.96 34.36
N LEU A 827 -12.53 6.51 34.01
CA LEU A 827 -12.24 5.79 32.77
C LEU A 827 -12.40 4.29 33.04
N LYS A 828 -13.09 3.57 32.16
CA LYS A 828 -13.38 2.15 32.30
C LYS A 828 -13.11 1.39 31.02
N GLU A 829 -12.55 0.19 31.17
CA GLU A 829 -12.45 -0.79 30.10
C GLU A 829 -13.80 -1.53 29.89
N PRO A 830 -14.02 -2.22 28.75
CA PRO A 830 -15.32 -2.76 28.35
C PRO A 830 -16.00 -3.75 29.33
N THR A 831 -15.26 -4.46 30.20
CA THR A 831 -15.88 -5.30 31.24
C THR A 831 -16.37 -4.52 32.47
N GLY A 832 -16.05 -3.22 32.54
CA GLY A 832 -16.49 -2.28 33.57
C GLY A 832 -15.50 -2.06 34.71
N ILE A 833 -14.26 -2.56 34.60
CA ILE A 833 -13.17 -2.24 35.54
C ILE A 833 -12.79 -0.76 35.38
N VAL A 834 -12.62 -0.05 36.49
CA VAL A 834 -12.11 1.33 36.50
C VAL A 834 -10.59 1.30 36.32
N VAL A 835 -10.12 2.00 35.28
CA VAL A 835 -8.69 2.14 34.92
C VAL A 835 -8.11 3.43 35.54
N ASP A 836 -8.86 4.53 35.54
CA ASP A 836 -8.45 5.75 36.23
C ASP A 836 -9.67 6.56 36.72
N ALA A 837 -9.49 7.42 37.71
CA ALA A 837 -10.51 8.36 38.16
C ALA A 837 -9.95 9.71 38.63
N ILE A 838 -10.81 10.74 38.56
CA ILE A 838 -10.57 12.01 39.23
C ILE A 838 -11.84 12.50 39.91
N VAL A 839 -11.74 12.89 41.19
CA VAL A 839 -12.82 13.58 41.93
C VAL A 839 -12.38 15.00 42.25
N TYR A 840 -13.16 16.01 41.87
CA TYR A 840 -12.76 17.41 41.97
C TYR A 840 -13.87 18.34 42.47
N GLY A 841 -13.48 19.48 43.05
CA GLY A 841 -14.40 20.52 43.50
C GLY A 841 -15.39 20.02 44.56
N GLY A 842 -14.98 19.14 45.48
CA GLY A 842 -15.89 18.58 46.48
C GLY A 842 -16.97 17.65 45.92
N GLY A 843 -16.71 17.00 44.78
CA GLY A 843 -17.52 15.91 44.24
C GLY A 843 -17.63 14.70 45.18
N ASP A 844 -18.45 13.72 44.79
CA ASP A 844 -18.58 12.49 45.56
C ASP A 844 -17.28 11.68 45.45
N ALA A 845 -16.65 11.44 46.60
CA ALA A 845 -15.36 10.76 46.71
C ALA A 845 -15.50 9.30 47.18
N GLU A 846 -16.72 8.80 47.38
CA GLU A 846 -17.00 7.39 47.64
C GLU A 846 -17.24 6.63 46.31
N ILE A 847 -16.27 6.72 45.38
CA ILE A 847 -16.26 6.03 44.08
C ILE A 847 -15.10 5.04 43.97
N ASP A 848 -15.25 4.03 43.10
CA ASP A 848 -14.15 3.11 42.77
C ASP A 848 -13.03 3.84 42.00
N GLY A 849 -11.78 3.42 42.16
CA GLY A 849 -10.62 4.10 41.56
C GLY A 849 -10.23 5.45 42.18
N TRP A 850 -10.79 5.82 43.35
CA TRP A 850 -10.37 7.04 44.06
C TRP A 850 -10.19 6.83 45.56
N THR A 851 -9.16 7.45 46.13
CA THR A 851 -8.77 7.36 47.53
C THR A 851 -8.66 8.74 48.18
N GLY A 852 -9.51 8.99 49.18
CA GLY A 852 -9.43 10.19 50.02
C GLY A 852 -10.44 11.27 49.62
N PRO A 853 -10.21 12.55 49.97
CA PRO A 853 -11.14 13.64 49.63
C PRO A 853 -11.06 13.99 48.14
N ALA A 854 -12.06 14.73 47.64
CA ALA A 854 -11.99 15.37 46.33
C ALA A 854 -10.87 16.43 46.26
N THR A 855 -10.30 16.61 45.07
CA THR A 855 -9.33 17.68 44.74
C THR A 855 -9.89 19.06 45.07
N SER A 856 -9.17 19.82 45.89
CA SER A 856 -9.61 21.13 46.38
C SER A 856 -9.33 22.22 45.35
N VAL A 857 -10.32 22.53 44.51
CA VAL A 857 -10.22 23.57 43.48
C VAL A 857 -10.23 24.98 44.12
N PRO A 858 -9.38 25.93 43.69
CA PRO A 858 -9.31 27.27 44.27
C PRO A 858 -10.44 28.18 43.73
N GLY A 859 -11.39 28.51 44.61
CA GLY A 859 -12.56 29.31 44.24
C GLY A 859 -13.77 28.43 43.94
N ASP A 860 -14.74 28.99 43.23
CA ASP A 860 -16.02 28.37 42.85
C ASP A 860 -16.04 27.80 41.43
N GLY A 861 -14.87 27.38 40.91
CA GLY A 861 -14.72 26.90 39.53
C GLY A 861 -14.47 28.06 38.55
N THR A 862 -13.50 28.93 38.82
CA THR A 862 -13.27 30.11 37.97
C THR A 862 -12.91 29.70 36.53
N PRO A 863 -13.57 30.28 35.50
CA PRO A 863 -13.34 29.97 34.08
C PRO A 863 -11.88 29.82 33.64
N GLY A 864 -11.63 28.84 32.78
CA GLY A 864 -10.33 28.58 32.17
C GLY A 864 -9.25 28.09 33.14
N LEU A 865 -9.63 27.42 34.23
CA LEU A 865 -8.68 26.78 35.17
C LEU A 865 -8.47 25.31 34.78
N ILE A 866 -7.22 24.96 34.47
CA ILE A 866 -6.83 23.60 34.09
C ILE A 866 -6.25 22.90 35.33
N LEU A 867 -6.89 21.80 35.72
CA LEU A 867 -6.37 20.82 36.66
C LEU A 867 -5.43 19.88 35.90
N MET A 868 -4.33 19.50 36.54
CA MET A 868 -3.23 18.76 35.92
C MET A 868 -2.72 17.73 36.93
N ARG A 869 -2.47 16.51 36.45
CA ARG A 869 -1.81 15.44 37.20
C ARG A 869 -0.30 15.72 37.21
N GLY A 870 0.32 15.64 38.38
CA GLY A 870 1.74 15.96 38.59
C GLY A 870 2.11 17.40 38.24
N ASP A 871 3.34 17.59 37.79
CA ASP A 871 3.89 18.89 37.37
C ASP A 871 3.64 19.22 35.89
N GLY A 872 3.05 18.28 35.14
CA GLY A 872 2.82 18.33 33.69
C GLY A 872 4.05 18.07 32.83
N CYS A 873 5.13 17.54 33.42
CA CYS A 873 6.44 17.38 32.79
C CYS A 873 7.11 16.02 33.03
N SER A 874 6.48 15.19 33.86
CA SER A 874 6.85 13.80 34.12
C SER A 874 5.58 13.00 34.38
N ASP A 875 5.63 11.67 34.20
CA ASP A 875 4.50 10.74 34.31
C ASP A 875 3.85 10.72 35.71
N GLY A 876 4.50 11.37 36.68
CA GLY A 876 4.02 11.55 38.04
C GLY A 876 4.11 10.29 38.91
N GLN A 877 3.54 10.37 40.11
CA GLN A 877 3.05 9.18 40.78
C GLN A 877 1.53 9.22 40.70
N ASP A 878 0.91 8.10 40.33
CA ASP A 878 -0.51 7.92 40.56
C ASP A 878 -0.70 7.37 41.98
N THR A 879 -1.56 8.02 42.77
CA THR A 879 -1.97 7.56 44.10
C THR A 879 -3.48 7.45 44.24
N ASP A 880 -4.21 7.49 43.11
CA ASP A 880 -5.66 7.58 43.02
C ASP A 880 -6.22 8.73 43.87
N SER A 881 -5.49 9.84 44.02
CA SER A 881 -5.82 10.81 45.07
C SER A 881 -5.70 12.28 44.69
N ALA A 882 -6.33 13.09 45.53
CA ALA A 882 -6.28 14.54 45.42
C ALA A 882 -4.87 15.14 45.51
N ALA A 883 -3.85 14.38 45.93
CA ALA A 883 -2.46 14.83 45.93
C ALA A 883 -1.90 14.98 44.51
N ASP A 884 -2.20 14.01 43.65
CA ASP A 884 -1.68 13.90 42.28
C ASP A 884 -2.12 15.10 41.43
N TRP A 885 -3.30 15.66 41.76
CA TRP A 885 -3.92 16.82 41.11
C TRP A 885 -3.72 18.14 41.86
N GLN A 886 -2.77 18.22 42.79
CA GLN A 886 -2.50 19.41 43.63
C GLN A 886 -1.07 19.95 43.56
N GLU A 887 -0.21 19.40 42.70
CA GLU A 887 1.15 19.90 42.52
C GLU A 887 1.19 21.21 41.71
N ARG A 888 0.47 21.26 40.59
CA ARG A 888 0.42 22.40 39.67
C ARG A 888 -0.97 22.59 39.07
N TRP A 889 -1.40 23.85 38.97
CA TRP A 889 -2.53 24.24 38.13
C TRP A 889 -2.11 25.38 37.20
N ILE A 890 -2.70 25.40 36.02
CA ILE A 890 -2.47 26.46 35.02
C ILE A 890 -3.81 27.06 34.59
N ARG A 891 -3.76 28.10 33.76
CA ARG A 891 -4.94 28.65 33.10
C ARG A 891 -4.83 28.47 31.59
N ILE A 892 -5.96 28.44 30.91
CA ILE A 892 -6.03 28.48 29.45
C ILE A 892 -5.17 29.63 28.90
N GLY A 893 -4.35 29.34 27.87
CA GLY A 893 -3.35 30.26 27.32
C GLY A 893 -2.04 30.40 28.11
N ALA A 894 -1.82 29.64 29.19
CA ALA A 894 -0.54 29.59 29.89
C ALA A 894 0.38 28.48 29.35
N SER A 895 1.62 28.82 29.02
CA SER A 895 2.63 27.87 28.54
C SER A 895 3.08 26.89 29.64
N ILE A 896 3.29 25.64 29.25
CA ILE A 896 3.90 24.59 30.08
C ILE A 896 5.38 24.49 29.68
N PHE A 897 6.26 25.16 30.43
CA PHE A 897 7.71 24.96 30.31
C PHE A 897 8.13 23.78 31.19
N CYS A 898 8.76 22.77 30.61
CA CYS A 898 9.21 21.54 31.29
C CYS A 898 10.74 21.36 31.35
N ASP A 899 11.47 22.23 30.67
CA ASP A 899 12.92 22.19 30.47
C ASP A 899 13.71 23.12 31.42
N GLY A 900 13.01 23.95 32.21
CA GLY A 900 13.62 25.00 33.03
C GLY A 900 14.14 26.22 32.24
N ALA A 901 13.94 26.24 30.92
CA ALA A 901 14.20 27.30 29.95
C ALA A 901 15.53 28.09 30.10
N GLU A 902 16.60 27.60 29.46
CA GLU A 902 17.64 28.50 28.96
C GLU A 902 17.16 29.19 27.68
N PHE A 903 16.93 30.51 27.74
CA PHE A 903 16.56 31.31 26.57
C PHE A 903 17.81 31.80 25.82
N ASP A 904 18.06 31.30 24.61
CA ASP A 904 19.16 31.77 23.76
C ASP A 904 18.70 32.98 22.89
N PRO A 905 19.27 34.19 23.05
CA PRO A 905 18.68 35.39 22.45
C PRO A 905 19.13 35.63 21.00
N HIS A 906 18.20 35.49 20.06
CA HIS A 906 18.42 35.93 18.68
C HIS A 906 18.46 37.45 18.50
N ILE A 907 19.15 37.90 17.44
CA ILE A 907 19.27 39.33 17.10
C ILE A 907 17.88 39.89 16.78
N GLY A 908 17.43 40.85 17.62
CA GLY A 908 16.12 41.47 17.50
C GLY A 908 15.12 41.11 18.61
N MET A 909 15.35 40.04 19.38
CA MET A 909 14.51 39.76 20.56
C MET A 909 14.73 40.82 21.65
N SER A 910 13.64 41.22 22.32
CA SER A 910 13.70 41.91 23.60
C SER A 910 12.71 41.31 24.59
N ALA A 911 13.21 40.48 25.51
CA ALA A 911 12.43 40.07 26.67
C ALA A 911 12.35 41.23 27.68
N LYS A 912 11.16 41.47 28.24
CA LYS A 912 10.97 42.31 29.43
C LYS A 912 10.32 41.46 30.51
N ALA A 913 11.07 41.17 31.58
CA ALA A 913 10.49 40.57 32.77
C ALA A 913 9.43 41.52 33.36
N SER A 914 8.19 41.04 33.48
CA SER A 914 7.14 41.69 34.25
C SER A 914 7.22 41.19 35.68
N PHE A 915 7.74 42.00 36.60
CA PHE A 915 7.79 41.65 38.01
C PHE A 915 6.42 41.94 38.65
N SER A 916 5.77 40.90 39.16
CA SER A 916 4.60 41.06 40.03
C SER A 916 5.00 41.83 41.31
N PRO A 917 4.20 42.79 41.80
CA PRO A 917 4.58 43.62 42.94
C PRO A 917 4.67 42.80 44.24
N GLU A 918 5.88 42.71 44.82
CA GLU A 918 6.16 41.93 46.04
C GLU A 918 5.26 42.30 47.25
N THR A 919 4.68 43.51 47.28
CA THR A 919 3.78 43.94 48.37
C THR A 919 2.40 44.46 47.92
N GLY A 920 2.02 44.24 46.66
CA GLY A 920 0.67 44.51 46.14
C GLY A 920 0.32 46.01 45.96
N LEU A 921 -0.88 46.41 46.38
CA LEU A 921 -1.54 47.68 45.99
C LEU A 921 -0.71 48.96 46.26
N ALA A 922 0.20 48.94 47.23
CA ALA A 922 1.04 50.09 47.55
C ALA A 922 2.10 50.40 46.48
N ASP A 923 2.53 49.38 45.73
CA ASP A 923 3.49 49.52 44.63
C ASP A 923 2.75 49.86 43.32
N LEU A 924 1.58 49.25 43.11
CA LEU A 924 0.66 49.55 42.00
C LEU A 924 0.14 51.01 41.98
N LEU A 925 0.02 51.67 43.14
CA LEU A 925 -0.38 53.09 43.25
C LEU A 925 0.79 54.09 43.12
N ARG A 926 2.02 53.60 42.92
CA ARG A 926 3.22 54.44 42.69
C ARG A 926 3.73 54.36 41.25
N TRP A 927 3.18 53.45 40.46
CA TRP A 927 3.41 53.31 39.03
C TRP A 927 2.51 54.28 38.25
#